data_AF-A0A0U3C3A2-F1
#
_entry.id   AF-A0A0U3C3A2-F1
#
_cell.length_a   1.000
_cell.length_b   1.000
_cell.length_c   1.000
_cell.angle_alpha   90.00
_cell.angle_beta   90.00
_cell.angle_gamma   90.00
#
_symmetry.space_group_name_H-M   'P 1'
#
loop_
_entity.id
_entity.type
_entity.pdbx_description
1 polymer ?
#
loop_
_entity_poly.entity_id
_entity_poly.type
_entity_poly.pdbx_seq_one_letter_code
_entity_poly.pdbx_strand_id
1 'polypeptide(L)'
;MVGKLKKYISKKIFKQDLISVFKIKIKDIDYLEIINDNIYYLKYNKLFVIYNYQQIDINFLENFSKNCGSSDLHYISMWKLNDKLFCSIKNNANFYDIISVFDNKVIYTYNYPILEEYIKISKTKSLFLFDTYDKNKSMVLYVKNNKPMVVIEDIKIFSIAYLKSYVYANIKEHQSSKIKIISKINFFGKINLISKEIATGLYYKIIEKNKKLLLCQDGPTKIFDINKKVVFDDSNGDNIGSQINSYVTINSQFGRNYLIFSTWRNTKNYPRSCLYFIRNETKRLIKKYDNKKYYDELKWSGYKSYRTGHISCNEKIIFCNKYDHPVIIEFSNYFYKNLIDNIVSFCDDKSLIVDDKEDVNETKSNNVINYNKDLTPIRSTKYYITIDTEQHVKNVPFALTGEGLEKECGIYLIMDILEKYNLKGVFFVNIYEHRNFNGIIEKIVKDINDRGHEVGLHYHANVSSKWQKNFPDYSLEEQTEILKYGRDFIFNIIKKYPVSFRGGGYQINMNTFKALEYSGFKYDSSAFVSYKQDMIYKSINKVVQYGNIIEFPVSTNFLFNYPMKLDLNTQGNARDMLDIMSSHRFNGLENIVIMLHSFSFIKWYKGNDDKLKSKLKFTGNRYAIGVNNNLINEFELFCKSISDNEEFENALFENLTLAEIESSLANEKDFVPKDIIKYSNEKSTCPICENNVSFQEYRNRKNAICPKCRSLERMRFKYLYLKRFLHINTMKNKNILHIGPAMCVYNKLRSLNQINYITSDPFSDSIYNYPLENIPFADGYFDIIICVGILIHVLDDDKCLREMHRLLSKNGKLILWVGDLYNDKTVERYNRADFDKMKAISFDYPDNLSDGKTILLDDGSIGYNPRYSTRTYGKDFVDKLKNMGYDADIIKSQDIAGYKKYGLREDDVLIIGSRI
;
A
#
# COMPACT_ATOMS: atom_id res chain seq x y z
N MET A 1 4.03 25.91 -7.34
CA MET A 1 4.21 24.68 -8.15
C MET A 1 3.58 23.46 -7.48
N VAL A 2 4.10 22.94 -6.35
CA VAL A 2 3.60 21.74 -5.66
C VAL A 2 2.08 21.74 -5.44
N GLY A 3 1.46 22.87 -5.08
CA GLY A 3 -0.01 22.96 -4.93
C GLY A 3 -0.82 22.73 -6.22
N LYS A 4 -0.36 23.25 -7.38
CA LYS A 4 -0.99 23.00 -8.69
C LYS A 4 -0.77 21.54 -9.11
N LEU A 5 0.46 21.06 -8.99
CA LEU A 5 0.83 19.67 -9.32
C LEU A 5 0.02 18.68 -8.44
N LYS A 6 -0.02 18.85 -7.12
CA LYS A 6 -0.82 18.04 -6.18
C LYS A 6 -2.31 18.01 -6.55
N LYS A 7 -2.90 19.16 -6.91
CA LYS A 7 -4.32 19.28 -7.34
C LYS A 7 -4.58 18.66 -8.73
N TYR A 8 -3.55 18.51 -9.57
CA TYR A 8 -3.62 17.81 -10.85
C TYR A 8 -3.45 16.29 -10.66
N ILE A 9 -2.40 15.87 -9.94
CA ILE A 9 -2.12 14.48 -9.59
C ILE A 9 -3.34 13.84 -8.91
N SER A 10 -3.89 14.46 -7.86
CA SER A 10 -5.04 13.93 -7.13
C SER A 10 -6.37 13.92 -7.90
N LYS A 11 -6.40 14.45 -9.13
CA LYS A 11 -7.60 14.49 -10.00
C LYS A 11 -7.48 13.65 -11.27
N LYS A 12 -6.27 13.28 -11.68
CA LYS A 12 -6.04 12.58 -12.95
C LYS A 12 -5.17 11.33 -12.86
N ILE A 13 -4.23 11.26 -11.91
CA ILE A 13 -3.16 10.29 -12.02
C ILE A 13 -3.59 8.88 -11.63
N PHE A 14 -4.01 8.69 -10.40
CA PHE A 14 -4.47 7.38 -9.96
C PHE A 14 -5.96 7.27 -10.20
N LYS A 15 -6.36 6.33 -11.08
CA LYS A 15 -7.78 6.02 -11.24
C LYS A 15 -8.24 5.29 -9.97
N GLN A 16 -9.04 6.00 -9.19
CA GLN A 16 -9.66 5.51 -7.98
C GLN A 16 -10.72 4.47 -8.35
N ASP A 17 -10.84 3.40 -7.57
CA ASP A 17 -12.10 2.64 -7.55
C ASP A 17 -13.19 3.58 -7.03
N LEU A 18 -14.15 3.92 -7.90
CA LEU A 18 -15.34 4.68 -7.53
C LEU A 18 -16.39 3.70 -7.00
N ILE A 19 -16.73 3.85 -5.74
CA ILE A 19 -17.74 3.06 -5.05
C ILE A 19 -18.89 4.00 -4.70
N SER A 20 -20.03 3.82 -5.36
CA SER A 20 -21.25 4.53 -5.03
C SER A 20 -22.03 3.77 -3.97
N VAL A 21 -22.58 4.49 -2.99
CA VAL A 21 -23.42 3.97 -1.92
C VAL A 21 -24.73 4.76 -1.96
N PHE A 22 -25.87 4.09 -2.06
CA PHE A 22 -27.18 4.73 -2.23
C PHE A 22 -28.19 4.22 -1.21
N LYS A 23 -29.08 5.07 -0.69
CA LYS A 23 -30.11 4.68 0.29
C LYS A 23 -31.52 4.60 -0.32
N ILE A 24 -32.08 3.39 -0.43
CA ILE A 24 -33.47 3.20 -0.85
C ILE A 24 -34.40 3.73 0.24
N LYS A 25 -35.21 4.76 -0.05
CA LYS A 25 -36.00 5.50 0.95
C LYS A 25 -37.26 4.76 1.46
N ILE A 26 -37.26 3.43 1.41
CA ILE A 26 -38.32 2.56 1.92
C ILE A 26 -37.86 2.03 3.30
N LYS A 27 -38.77 1.94 4.28
CA LYS A 27 -38.47 1.46 5.65
C LYS A 27 -39.17 0.14 5.96
N ASP A 28 -38.74 -0.51 7.05
CA ASP A 28 -39.29 -1.76 7.59
C ASP A 28 -39.24 -2.91 6.56
N ILE A 29 -38.16 -2.95 5.78
CA ILE A 29 -37.87 -4.02 4.81
C ILE A 29 -37.05 -5.11 5.49
N ASP A 30 -37.50 -6.36 5.34
CA ASP A 30 -36.76 -7.54 5.79
C ASP A 30 -35.77 -8.03 4.72
N TYR A 31 -36.17 -8.06 3.44
CA TYR A 31 -35.34 -8.51 2.32
C TYR A 31 -35.53 -7.59 1.10
N LEU A 32 -34.45 -7.33 0.33
CA LEU A 32 -34.48 -6.56 -0.92
C LEU A 32 -33.54 -7.21 -1.94
N GLU A 33 -34.00 -7.34 -3.19
CA GLU A 33 -33.22 -7.83 -4.34
C GLU A 33 -33.52 -6.99 -5.59
N ILE A 34 -32.58 -6.94 -6.55
CA ILE A 34 -32.72 -6.17 -7.80
C ILE A 34 -32.57 -7.08 -9.01
N ILE A 35 -33.59 -7.12 -9.87
CA ILE A 35 -33.64 -7.94 -11.09
C ILE A 35 -34.17 -7.09 -12.25
N ASN A 36 -33.38 -6.97 -13.32
CA ASN A 36 -33.73 -6.27 -14.56
C ASN A 36 -34.29 -4.86 -14.31
N ASP A 37 -33.58 -4.07 -13.51
CA ASP A 37 -33.92 -2.71 -13.07
C ASP A 37 -35.28 -2.54 -12.37
N ASN A 38 -35.76 -3.63 -11.76
CA ASN A 38 -36.87 -3.64 -10.82
C ASN A 38 -36.38 -3.96 -9.41
N ILE A 39 -36.90 -3.27 -8.40
CA ILE A 39 -36.67 -3.57 -6.98
C ILE A 39 -37.76 -4.53 -6.53
N TYR A 40 -37.38 -5.69 -6.01
CA TYR A 40 -38.26 -6.59 -5.28
C TYR A 40 -37.93 -6.50 -3.80
N TYR A 41 -38.94 -6.49 -2.92
CA TYR A 41 -38.71 -6.46 -1.48
C TYR A 41 -39.83 -7.12 -0.66
N LEU A 42 -39.46 -7.62 0.52
CA LEU A 42 -40.40 -8.16 1.52
C LEU A 42 -40.64 -7.13 2.64
N LYS A 43 -41.92 -6.86 2.90
CA LYS A 43 -42.39 -5.99 3.99
C LYS A 43 -43.68 -6.58 4.57
N TYR A 44 -43.72 -6.77 5.89
CA TYR A 44 -44.85 -7.39 6.62
C TYR A 44 -45.33 -8.73 6.00
N ASN A 45 -44.39 -9.62 5.66
CA ASN A 45 -44.61 -10.92 5.01
C ASN A 45 -45.31 -10.88 3.63
N LYS A 46 -45.34 -9.72 2.96
CA LYS A 46 -45.86 -9.54 1.59
C LYS A 46 -44.73 -9.16 0.62
N LEU A 47 -44.86 -9.59 -0.63
CA LEU A 47 -43.89 -9.36 -1.70
C LEU A 47 -44.30 -8.17 -2.58
N PHE A 48 -43.46 -7.15 -2.62
CA PHE A 48 -43.66 -5.95 -3.41
C PHE A 48 -42.63 -5.83 -4.54
N VAL A 49 -43.02 -5.15 -5.62
CA VAL A 49 -42.16 -4.77 -6.74
C VAL A 49 -42.32 -3.28 -7.08
N ILE A 50 -41.20 -2.64 -7.42
CA ILE A 50 -41.14 -1.32 -8.06
C ILE A 50 -40.46 -1.52 -9.41
N TYR A 51 -41.16 -1.17 -10.49
CA TYR A 51 -40.67 -1.34 -11.86
C TYR A 51 -39.82 -0.15 -12.31
N ASN A 52 -38.76 -0.40 -13.09
CA ASN A 52 -37.88 0.62 -13.68
C ASN A 52 -37.41 1.68 -12.68
N TYR A 53 -36.94 1.26 -11.50
CA TYR A 53 -36.72 2.15 -10.34
C TYR A 53 -35.76 3.31 -10.62
N GLN A 54 -34.86 3.16 -11.60
CA GLN A 54 -33.91 4.20 -12.03
C GLN A 54 -34.56 5.45 -12.64
N GLN A 55 -35.83 5.36 -13.08
CA GLN A 55 -36.61 6.48 -13.63
C GLN A 55 -37.40 7.24 -12.54
N ILE A 56 -37.37 6.77 -11.29
CA ILE A 56 -38.18 7.26 -10.18
C ILE A 56 -37.26 7.97 -9.18
N ASP A 57 -37.68 9.15 -8.68
CA ASP A 57 -36.98 9.83 -7.59
C ASP A 57 -36.94 8.93 -6.34
N ILE A 58 -35.74 8.76 -5.79
CA ILE A 58 -35.45 7.84 -4.69
C ILE A 58 -36.32 8.10 -3.45
N ASN A 59 -36.78 9.33 -3.23
CA ASN A 59 -37.62 9.73 -2.10
C ASN A 59 -39.09 9.31 -2.24
N PHE A 60 -39.55 9.05 -3.47
CA PHE A 60 -40.94 8.67 -3.76
C PHE A 60 -41.11 7.19 -4.14
N LEU A 61 -40.04 6.39 -4.10
CA LEU A 61 -40.05 4.97 -4.50
C LEU A 61 -41.18 4.14 -3.87
N GLU A 62 -41.48 4.32 -2.58
CA GLU A 62 -42.53 3.55 -1.88
C GLU A 62 -43.93 3.79 -2.48
N ASN A 63 -44.18 4.94 -3.11
CA ASN A 63 -45.47 5.25 -3.75
C ASN A 63 -45.70 4.44 -5.04
N PHE A 64 -44.65 3.87 -5.64
CA PHE A 64 -44.72 3.08 -6.87
C PHE A 64 -44.73 1.56 -6.60
N SER A 65 -44.77 1.16 -5.32
CA SER A 65 -44.75 -0.23 -4.89
C SER A 65 -46.07 -0.94 -5.21
N LYS A 66 -45.99 -2.02 -5.98
CA LYS A 66 -47.12 -2.90 -6.29
C LYS A 66 -46.95 -4.23 -5.56
N ASN A 67 -48.01 -4.73 -4.92
CA ASN A 67 -48.01 -6.12 -4.45
C ASN A 67 -47.98 -7.05 -5.67
N CYS A 68 -47.02 -7.97 -5.70
CA CYS A 68 -46.86 -8.96 -6.77
C CYS A 68 -46.82 -10.40 -6.27
N GLY A 69 -46.95 -10.61 -4.96
CA GLY A 69 -47.23 -11.93 -4.40
C GLY A 69 -48.71 -12.30 -4.51
N SER A 70 -49.02 -13.59 -4.39
CA SER A 70 -50.40 -14.03 -4.17
C SER A 70 -50.90 -13.47 -2.83
N SER A 71 -52.16 -13.05 -2.77
CA SER A 71 -52.79 -12.47 -1.57
C SER A 71 -52.76 -13.41 -0.36
N ASP A 72 -52.79 -14.71 -0.64
CA ASP A 72 -53.03 -15.76 0.35
C ASP A 72 -51.71 -16.39 0.86
N LEU A 73 -50.57 -15.94 0.33
CA LEU A 73 -49.25 -16.47 0.66
C LEU A 73 -48.47 -15.53 1.58
N HIS A 74 -47.90 -16.12 2.64
CA HIS A 74 -46.98 -15.43 3.55
C HIS A 74 -45.54 -15.67 3.12
N TYR A 75 -44.87 -14.62 2.62
CA TYR A 75 -43.48 -14.64 2.15
C TYR A 75 -42.53 -14.33 3.32
N ILE A 76 -41.57 -15.23 3.60
CA ILE A 76 -40.75 -15.18 4.83
C ILE A 76 -39.29 -14.78 4.55
N SER A 77 -38.72 -15.29 3.45
CA SER A 77 -37.37 -14.93 3.00
C SER A 77 -37.31 -14.87 1.49
N MET A 78 -36.32 -14.15 0.97
CA MET A 78 -36.18 -13.86 -0.47
C MET A 78 -34.71 -13.77 -0.86
N TRP A 79 -34.37 -14.30 -2.04
CA TRP A 79 -33.04 -14.19 -2.65
C TRP A 79 -33.08 -14.23 -4.17
N LYS A 80 -32.04 -13.68 -4.79
CA LYS A 80 -31.79 -13.76 -6.23
C LYS A 80 -30.84 -14.91 -6.55
N LEU A 81 -31.16 -15.71 -7.57
CA LEU A 81 -30.20 -16.65 -8.17
C LEU A 81 -30.26 -16.55 -9.70
N ASN A 82 -29.17 -16.10 -10.32
CA ASN A 82 -29.16 -15.53 -11.67
C ASN A 82 -30.25 -14.45 -11.77
N ASP A 83 -31.05 -14.42 -12.84
CA ASP A 83 -32.09 -13.41 -13.02
C ASP A 83 -33.48 -13.93 -12.62
N LYS A 84 -33.53 -14.90 -11.69
CA LYS A 84 -34.76 -15.41 -11.08
C LYS A 84 -34.83 -15.06 -9.60
N LEU A 85 -36.04 -14.70 -9.17
CA LEU A 85 -36.40 -14.47 -7.78
C LEU A 85 -36.93 -15.76 -7.14
N PHE A 86 -36.51 -16.02 -5.91
CA PHE A 86 -36.96 -17.14 -5.10
C PHE A 86 -37.41 -16.64 -3.73
N CYS A 87 -38.44 -17.26 -3.19
CA CYS A 87 -38.95 -16.97 -1.85
C CYS A 87 -39.28 -18.25 -1.10
N SER A 88 -39.13 -18.21 0.22
CA SER A 88 -39.72 -19.22 1.11
C SER A 88 -41.08 -18.73 1.59
N ILE A 89 -42.13 -19.54 1.36
CA ILE A 89 -43.52 -19.26 1.76
C ILE A 89 -43.97 -20.27 2.82
N LYS A 90 -44.89 -19.89 3.70
CA LYS A 90 -45.58 -20.86 4.59
C LYS A 90 -46.66 -21.61 3.81
N ASN A 91 -46.74 -22.93 4.00
CA ASN A 91 -47.81 -23.76 3.43
C ASN A 91 -48.83 -24.24 4.49
N ASN A 92 -49.94 -24.81 4.00
CA ASN A 92 -51.09 -25.20 4.82
C ASN A 92 -50.77 -26.30 5.84
N ALA A 93 -49.69 -27.07 5.64
CA ALA A 93 -49.27 -28.15 6.52
C ALA A 93 -48.21 -27.70 7.57
N ASN A 94 -48.01 -26.39 7.75
CA ASN A 94 -46.97 -25.77 8.58
C ASN A 94 -45.51 -26.04 8.16
N PHE A 95 -45.30 -26.65 6.99
CA PHE A 95 -44.01 -26.65 6.31
C PHE A 95 -43.82 -25.35 5.51
N TYR A 96 -42.66 -25.22 4.89
CA TYR A 96 -42.31 -24.06 4.06
C TYR A 96 -41.88 -24.52 2.67
N ASP A 97 -42.36 -23.83 1.65
CA ASP A 97 -42.05 -24.13 0.25
C ASP A 97 -41.11 -23.07 -0.31
N ILE A 98 -40.03 -23.50 -0.98
CA ILE A 98 -39.23 -22.65 -1.84
C ILE A 98 -39.95 -22.54 -3.19
N ILE A 99 -40.46 -21.36 -3.51
CA ILE A 99 -41.04 -21.05 -4.81
C ILE A 99 -40.07 -20.24 -5.67
N SER A 100 -40.02 -20.52 -6.98
CA SER A 100 -39.55 -19.53 -7.94
C SER A 100 -40.72 -18.64 -8.33
N VAL A 101 -40.59 -17.33 -8.08
CA VAL A 101 -41.70 -16.38 -8.20
C VAL A 101 -42.17 -16.23 -9.65
N PHE A 102 -41.25 -16.15 -10.60
CA PHE A 102 -41.59 -15.96 -12.02
C PHE A 102 -42.11 -17.24 -12.70
N ASP A 103 -41.71 -18.41 -12.20
CA ASP A 103 -42.17 -19.71 -12.73
C ASP A 103 -43.42 -20.23 -12.00
N ASN A 104 -43.87 -19.54 -10.94
CA ASN A 104 -44.87 -19.96 -9.95
C ASN A 104 -44.76 -21.45 -9.52
N LYS A 105 -43.52 -21.91 -9.30
CA LYS A 105 -43.22 -23.33 -9.11
C LYS A 105 -42.56 -23.60 -7.76
N VAL A 106 -43.15 -24.50 -6.99
CA VAL A 106 -42.51 -25.11 -5.80
C VAL A 106 -41.33 -25.98 -6.26
N ILE A 107 -40.18 -25.77 -5.63
CA ILE A 107 -38.91 -26.44 -5.94
C ILE A 107 -38.44 -27.33 -4.78
N TYR A 108 -38.86 -27.01 -3.55
CA TYR A 108 -38.48 -27.76 -2.34
C TYR A 108 -39.42 -27.45 -1.18
N THR A 109 -39.70 -28.43 -0.33
CA THR A 109 -40.53 -28.29 0.89
C THR A 109 -39.69 -28.67 2.11
N TYR A 110 -39.71 -27.86 3.16
CA TYR A 110 -38.75 -27.97 4.28
C TYR A 110 -39.18 -27.18 5.54
N ASN A 111 -38.41 -27.31 6.63
CA ASN A 111 -38.74 -26.76 7.96
C ASN A 111 -38.02 -25.43 8.33
N TYR A 112 -37.20 -24.86 7.46
CA TYR A 112 -36.20 -23.83 7.82
C TYR A 112 -36.40 -22.51 7.03
N PRO A 113 -37.48 -21.74 7.22
CA PRO A 113 -37.86 -20.68 6.29
C PRO A 113 -36.96 -19.43 6.32
N ILE A 114 -36.15 -19.25 7.36
CA ILE A 114 -35.38 -18.03 7.59
C ILE A 114 -34.04 -18.15 6.86
N LEU A 115 -33.80 -17.28 5.87
CA LEU A 115 -32.50 -17.23 5.18
C LEU A 115 -31.51 -16.41 6.01
N GLU A 116 -30.43 -17.04 6.46
CA GLU A 116 -29.36 -16.34 7.19
C GLU A 116 -28.26 -15.86 6.26
N GLU A 117 -27.71 -16.74 5.42
CA GLU A 117 -26.63 -16.45 4.48
C GLU A 117 -26.76 -17.28 3.20
N TYR A 118 -26.33 -16.75 2.05
CA TYR A 118 -26.07 -17.53 0.85
C TYR A 118 -24.81 -17.09 0.11
N ILE A 119 -24.06 -18.07 -0.39
CA ILE A 119 -22.79 -17.89 -1.10
C ILE A 119 -22.96 -18.37 -2.54
N LYS A 120 -22.75 -17.47 -3.50
CA LYS A 120 -22.72 -17.80 -4.93
C LYS A 120 -21.37 -18.45 -5.27
N ILE A 121 -21.40 -19.72 -5.69
CA ILE A 121 -20.19 -20.48 -6.07
C ILE A 121 -19.93 -20.36 -7.58
N SER A 122 -20.99 -20.33 -8.39
CA SER A 122 -20.95 -20.05 -9.83
C SER A 122 -22.35 -19.63 -10.32
N LYS A 123 -22.53 -19.41 -11.63
CA LYS A 123 -23.87 -19.20 -12.23
C LYS A 123 -24.87 -20.31 -11.88
N THR A 124 -24.41 -21.54 -11.67
CA THR A 124 -25.30 -22.71 -11.48
C THR A 124 -25.20 -23.35 -10.10
N LYS A 125 -24.34 -22.85 -9.22
CA LYS A 125 -24.00 -23.45 -7.93
C LYS A 125 -24.02 -22.40 -6.83
N SER A 126 -24.75 -22.67 -5.75
CA SER A 126 -24.76 -21.82 -4.55
C SER A 126 -24.88 -22.67 -3.29
N LEU A 127 -24.48 -22.09 -2.16
CA LEU A 127 -24.64 -22.65 -0.82
C LEU A 127 -25.55 -21.72 -0.01
N PHE A 128 -26.48 -22.26 0.76
CA PHE A 128 -27.43 -21.51 1.59
C PHE A 128 -27.37 -22.01 3.03
N LEU A 129 -27.46 -21.10 3.99
CA LEU A 129 -27.69 -21.37 5.41
C LEU A 129 -29.09 -20.87 5.76
N PHE A 130 -29.94 -21.80 6.20
CA PHE A 130 -31.30 -21.56 6.64
C PHE A 130 -31.46 -21.89 8.12
N ASP A 131 -32.30 -21.14 8.82
CA ASP A 131 -32.69 -21.33 10.22
C ASP A 131 -34.17 -21.69 10.37
N THR A 132 -34.51 -22.44 11.42
CA THR A 132 -35.91 -22.62 11.87
C THR A 132 -36.31 -21.57 12.91
N TYR A 133 -37.57 -21.63 13.36
CA TYR A 133 -38.02 -20.92 14.56
C TYR A 133 -37.43 -21.49 15.87
N ASP A 134 -36.94 -22.73 15.88
CA ASP A 134 -36.07 -23.24 16.94
C ASP A 134 -34.65 -22.68 16.76
N LYS A 135 -34.22 -21.87 17.74
CA LYS A 135 -32.92 -21.21 17.80
C LYS A 135 -31.72 -22.16 17.83
N ASN A 136 -31.94 -23.47 17.96
CA ASN A 136 -30.91 -24.50 17.99
C ASN A 136 -30.83 -25.35 16.70
N LYS A 137 -31.65 -25.07 15.67
CA LYS A 137 -31.67 -25.85 14.42
C LYS A 137 -31.44 -24.98 13.18
N SER A 138 -30.42 -25.35 12.40
CA SER A 138 -30.10 -24.79 11.09
C SER A 138 -29.93 -25.89 10.04
N MET A 139 -30.01 -25.53 8.77
CA MET A 139 -29.74 -26.40 7.62
C MET A 139 -28.84 -25.68 6.61
N VAL A 140 -27.88 -26.42 6.04
CA VAL A 140 -27.08 -25.97 4.91
C VAL A 140 -27.53 -26.71 3.64
N LEU A 141 -28.00 -25.96 2.64
CA LEU A 141 -28.35 -26.49 1.32
C LEU A 141 -27.28 -26.13 0.30
N TYR A 142 -26.85 -27.13 -0.48
CA TYR A 142 -26.14 -26.90 -1.73
C TYR A 142 -27.14 -26.95 -2.88
N VAL A 143 -27.24 -25.89 -3.68
CA VAL A 143 -28.14 -25.82 -4.85
C VAL A 143 -27.29 -25.91 -6.11
N LYS A 144 -27.62 -26.87 -6.98
CA LYS A 144 -27.02 -27.03 -8.32
C LYS A 144 -28.13 -27.08 -9.38
N ASN A 145 -28.09 -26.20 -10.37
CA ASN A 145 -29.13 -26.09 -11.42
C ASN A 145 -30.56 -26.04 -10.84
N ASN A 146 -30.78 -25.19 -9.84
CA ASN A 146 -32.04 -25.06 -9.09
C ASN A 146 -32.52 -26.34 -8.37
N LYS A 147 -31.69 -27.40 -8.27
CA LYS A 147 -31.95 -28.58 -7.44
C LYS A 147 -31.22 -28.43 -6.10
N PRO A 148 -31.93 -28.29 -4.97
CA PRO A 148 -31.31 -28.30 -3.65
C PRO A 148 -30.90 -29.71 -3.24
N MET A 149 -29.84 -29.78 -2.44
CA MET A 149 -29.29 -30.98 -1.83
C MET A 149 -28.89 -30.62 -0.41
N VAL A 150 -29.34 -31.39 0.59
CA VAL A 150 -28.95 -31.18 1.99
C VAL A 150 -27.48 -31.51 2.17
N VAL A 151 -26.73 -30.60 2.79
CA VAL A 151 -25.35 -30.81 3.22
C VAL A 151 -25.32 -31.25 4.68
N ILE A 152 -26.07 -30.55 5.54
CA ILE A 152 -26.25 -30.87 6.96
C ILE A 152 -27.52 -30.16 7.47
N GLU A 153 -28.18 -30.73 8.47
CA GLU A 153 -29.36 -30.15 9.11
C GLU A 153 -29.41 -30.48 10.62
N ASP A 154 -30.42 -29.99 11.33
CA ASP A 154 -30.66 -30.22 12.76
C ASP A 154 -29.51 -29.85 13.73
N ILE A 155 -28.58 -28.99 13.29
CA ILE A 155 -27.47 -28.49 14.10
C ILE A 155 -27.43 -26.96 13.99
N LYS A 156 -27.25 -26.24 15.11
CA LYS A 156 -27.14 -24.78 15.08
C LYS A 156 -25.81 -24.34 14.45
N ILE A 157 -25.92 -23.71 13.29
CA ILE A 157 -24.83 -23.07 12.57
C ILE A 157 -25.01 -21.54 12.64
N PHE A 158 -23.92 -20.82 12.92
CA PHE A 158 -23.91 -19.35 13.00
C PHE A 158 -23.47 -18.67 11.69
N SER A 159 -22.67 -19.34 10.87
CA SER A 159 -22.23 -18.87 9.55
C SER A 159 -21.60 -19.98 8.74
N ILE A 160 -21.52 -19.77 7.43
CA ILE A 160 -20.89 -20.66 6.45
C ILE A 160 -19.81 -19.95 5.64
N ALA A 161 -18.85 -20.72 5.13
CA ALA A 161 -17.90 -20.26 4.12
C ALA A 161 -17.58 -21.38 3.12
N TYR A 162 -17.27 -21.02 1.88
CA TYR A 162 -16.88 -21.96 0.83
C TYR A 162 -15.49 -21.59 0.31
N LEU A 163 -14.53 -22.51 0.45
CA LEU A 163 -13.13 -22.27 0.06
C LEU A 163 -12.49 -23.56 -0.49
N LYS A 164 -11.86 -23.45 -1.67
CA LYS A 164 -11.13 -24.56 -2.33
C LYS A 164 -11.92 -25.88 -2.41
N SER A 165 -13.23 -25.79 -2.69
CA SER A 165 -14.16 -26.93 -2.75
C SER A 165 -14.60 -27.54 -1.40
N TYR A 166 -14.23 -26.93 -0.28
CA TYR A 166 -14.68 -27.32 1.06
C TYR A 166 -15.74 -26.35 1.59
N VAL A 167 -16.74 -26.90 2.27
CA VAL A 167 -17.72 -26.13 3.04
C VAL A 167 -17.28 -26.10 4.49
N TYR A 168 -17.11 -24.89 5.01
CA TYR A 168 -16.81 -24.61 6.40
C TYR A 168 -18.08 -24.11 7.08
N ALA A 169 -18.32 -24.55 8.31
CA ALA A 169 -19.43 -24.10 9.14
C ALA A 169 -18.92 -23.72 10.53
N ASN A 170 -19.52 -22.67 11.10
CA ASN A 170 -19.35 -22.28 12.49
C ASN A 170 -20.46 -22.93 13.32
N ILE A 171 -20.14 -24.01 14.02
CA ILE A 171 -21.12 -24.80 14.78
C ILE A 171 -21.14 -24.32 16.24
N LYS A 172 -22.33 -24.05 16.76
CA LYS A 172 -22.55 -23.67 18.17
C LYS A 172 -22.25 -24.85 19.10
N GLU A 173 -21.47 -24.61 20.14
CA GLU A 173 -21.35 -25.49 21.31
C GLU A 173 -21.71 -24.69 22.58
N HIS A 174 -21.74 -25.35 23.75
CA HIS A 174 -22.40 -24.83 24.95
C HIS A 174 -21.87 -23.45 25.43
N GLN A 175 -20.56 -23.23 25.38
CA GLN A 175 -19.90 -21.98 25.79
C GLN A 175 -18.91 -21.46 24.73
N SER A 176 -18.90 -22.05 23.54
CA SER A 176 -17.93 -21.76 22.48
C SER A 176 -18.49 -22.16 21.12
N SER A 177 -17.66 -22.10 20.09
CA SER A 177 -17.99 -22.61 18.77
C SER A 177 -16.83 -23.38 18.15
N LYS A 178 -17.19 -24.31 17.27
CA LYS A 178 -16.24 -25.10 16.49
C LYS A 178 -16.34 -24.76 15.01
N ILE A 179 -15.21 -24.36 14.45
CA ILE A 179 -15.02 -24.18 13.02
C ILE A 179 -14.68 -25.54 12.43
N LYS A 180 -15.62 -26.13 11.68
CA LYS A 180 -15.42 -27.44 11.04
C LYS A 180 -15.52 -27.32 9.53
N ILE A 181 -14.71 -28.10 8.81
CA ILE A 181 -15.09 -28.56 7.48
C ILE A 181 -16.23 -29.56 7.69
N ILE A 182 -17.39 -29.33 7.06
CA ILE A 182 -18.58 -30.19 7.11
C ILE A 182 -18.77 -31.01 5.81
N SER A 183 -18.21 -30.56 4.69
CA SER A 183 -18.20 -31.33 3.45
C SER A 183 -17.13 -30.87 2.46
N LYS A 184 -16.87 -31.71 1.47
CA LYS A 184 -16.16 -31.38 0.23
C LYS A 184 -17.10 -31.59 -0.96
N ILE A 185 -17.34 -30.54 -1.73
CA ILE A 185 -18.16 -30.58 -2.93
C ILE A 185 -17.23 -30.72 -4.13
N ASN A 186 -17.23 -31.86 -4.81
CA ASN A 186 -16.31 -32.06 -5.95
C ASN A 186 -16.71 -31.23 -7.18
N PHE A 187 -15.88 -31.25 -8.23
CA PHE A 187 -16.15 -30.51 -9.48
C PHE A 187 -17.54 -30.82 -10.08
N PHE A 188 -17.97 -32.08 -10.03
CA PHE A 188 -19.29 -32.53 -10.49
C PHE A 188 -20.44 -32.14 -9.55
N GLY A 189 -20.17 -31.58 -8.37
CA GLY A 189 -21.18 -31.21 -7.38
C GLY A 189 -21.61 -32.35 -6.45
N LYS A 190 -20.89 -33.48 -6.43
CA LYS A 190 -21.12 -34.54 -5.43
C LYS A 190 -20.64 -34.03 -4.08
N ILE A 191 -21.55 -34.02 -3.10
CA ILE A 191 -21.26 -33.71 -1.69
C ILE A 191 -20.64 -34.96 -1.07
N ASN A 192 -19.44 -34.84 -0.52
CA ASN A 192 -18.86 -35.84 0.37
C ASN A 192 -18.81 -35.22 1.77
N LEU A 193 -19.52 -35.81 2.73
CA LEU A 193 -19.49 -35.36 4.12
C LEU A 193 -18.11 -35.59 4.71
N ILE A 194 -17.62 -34.62 5.46
CA ILE A 194 -16.33 -34.65 6.16
C ILE A 194 -16.57 -33.96 7.49
N SER A 195 -16.05 -34.51 8.59
CA SER A 195 -16.00 -33.79 9.87
C SER A 195 -14.54 -33.59 10.24
N LYS A 196 -14.02 -32.38 10.01
CA LYS A 196 -12.67 -32.01 10.45
C LYS A 196 -12.70 -30.67 11.16
N GLU A 197 -12.30 -30.67 12.43
CA GLU A 197 -12.10 -29.45 13.21
C GLU A 197 -10.89 -28.67 12.68
N ILE A 198 -11.04 -27.34 12.63
CA ILE A 198 -10.04 -26.38 12.15
C ILE A 198 -9.63 -25.43 13.28
N ALA A 199 -10.60 -24.96 14.06
CA ALA A 199 -10.39 -24.11 15.21
C ALA A 199 -11.57 -24.21 16.18
N THR A 200 -11.29 -23.98 17.47
CA THR A 200 -12.29 -23.88 18.53
C THR A 200 -12.04 -22.59 19.32
N GLY A 201 -13.11 -21.87 19.68
CA GLY A 201 -13.00 -20.59 20.40
C GLY A 201 -14.34 -19.84 20.47
N LEU A 202 -14.30 -18.57 20.87
CA LEU A 202 -15.48 -17.69 20.93
C LEU A 202 -15.71 -17.00 19.57
N TYR A 203 -16.01 -17.78 18.52
CA TYR A 203 -16.24 -17.24 17.17
C TYR A 203 -17.72 -17.27 16.79
N TYR A 204 -18.28 -16.17 16.28
CA TYR A 204 -19.66 -16.18 15.75
C TYR A 204 -19.71 -16.16 14.21
N LYS A 205 -18.68 -15.64 13.52
CA LYS A 205 -18.68 -15.55 12.04
C LYS A 205 -17.38 -16.03 11.38
N ILE A 206 -17.51 -16.70 10.24
CA ILE A 206 -16.42 -17.04 9.33
C ILE A 206 -16.49 -16.15 8.09
N ILE A 207 -15.34 -15.69 7.61
CA ILE A 207 -15.20 -14.87 6.40
C ILE A 207 -14.20 -15.55 5.45
N GLU A 208 -14.53 -15.66 4.17
CA GLU A 208 -13.54 -15.92 3.10
C GLU A 208 -12.98 -14.59 2.60
N LYS A 209 -11.65 -14.49 2.49
CA LYS A 209 -10.96 -13.40 1.77
C LYS A 209 -9.68 -13.90 1.14
N ASN A 210 -9.45 -13.60 -0.14
CA ASN A 210 -8.19 -13.87 -0.86
C ASN A 210 -7.72 -15.35 -0.74
N LYS A 211 -8.65 -16.30 -0.85
CA LYS A 211 -8.42 -17.76 -0.69
C LYS A 211 -7.94 -18.17 0.71
N LYS A 212 -8.21 -17.33 1.73
CA LYS A 212 -7.94 -17.58 3.15
C LYS A 212 -9.24 -17.56 3.96
N LEU A 213 -9.28 -18.38 5.01
CA LEU A 213 -10.35 -18.38 6.00
C LEU A 213 -10.00 -17.41 7.14
N LEU A 214 -10.95 -16.59 7.54
CA LEU A 214 -10.82 -15.61 8.62
C LEU A 214 -11.93 -15.83 9.66
N LEU A 215 -11.62 -15.62 10.93
CA LEU A 215 -12.47 -15.94 12.09
C LEU A 215 -12.84 -14.66 12.85
N CYS A 216 -14.12 -14.43 13.09
CA CYS A 216 -14.62 -13.24 13.80
C CYS A 216 -14.98 -13.61 15.24
N GLN A 217 -14.29 -13.01 16.21
CA GLN A 217 -14.45 -13.29 17.64
C GLN A 217 -15.58 -12.46 18.24
N ASP A 218 -16.39 -13.07 19.10
CA ASP A 218 -17.44 -12.39 19.87
C ASP A 218 -16.86 -11.35 20.85
N GLY A 219 -17.62 -10.27 21.08
CA GLY A 219 -17.18 -9.08 21.79
C GLY A 219 -16.50 -8.04 20.87
N PRO A 220 -15.20 -7.73 21.02
CA PRO A 220 -14.49 -6.72 20.23
C PRO A 220 -14.54 -7.03 18.73
N THR A 221 -14.62 -6.01 17.85
CA THR A 221 -14.69 -6.20 16.39
C THR A 221 -13.35 -6.70 15.83
N LYS A 222 -13.00 -7.97 16.08
CA LYS A 222 -11.72 -8.57 15.72
C LYS A 222 -11.90 -9.68 14.70
N ILE A 223 -11.09 -9.61 13.65
CA ILE A 223 -10.97 -10.66 12.63
C ILE A 223 -9.56 -11.24 12.76
N PHE A 224 -9.48 -12.56 12.88
CA PHE A 224 -8.25 -13.32 12.99
C PHE A 224 -8.03 -14.16 11.74
N ASP A 225 -6.78 -14.52 11.44
CA ASP A 225 -6.51 -15.68 10.60
C ASP A 225 -6.63 -16.98 11.41
N ILE A 226 -6.50 -18.13 10.72
CA ILE A 226 -6.53 -19.46 11.35
C ILE A 226 -5.41 -19.69 12.38
N ASN A 227 -4.35 -18.88 12.35
CA ASN A 227 -3.22 -18.95 13.29
C ASN A 227 -3.40 -17.97 14.46
N LYS A 228 -4.60 -17.40 14.65
CA LYS A 228 -4.94 -16.40 15.67
C LYS A 228 -4.15 -15.09 15.55
N LYS A 229 -3.56 -14.77 14.38
CA LYS A 229 -3.01 -13.44 14.12
C LYS A 229 -4.15 -12.47 13.85
N VAL A 230 -4.15 -11.31 14.51
CA VAL A 230 -5.13 -10.25 14.27
C VAL A 230 -4.92 -9.67 12.87
N VAL A 231 -5.98 -9.75 12.04
CA VAL A 231 -6.04 -9.20 10.67
C VAL A 231 -6.84 -7.89 10.65
N PHE A 232 -7.79 -7.73 11.56
CA PHE A 232 -8.53 -6.48 11.78
C PHE A 232 -8.91 -6.35 13.25
N ASP A 233 -8.91 -5.12 13.77
CA ASP A 233 -9.37 -4.77 15.10
C ASP A 233 -10.01 -3.37 15.09
N ASP A 234 -11.26 -3.26 15.56
CA ASP A 234 -11.94 -1.99 15.85
C ASP A 234 -12.44 -1.87 17.29
N SER A 235 -11.80 -2.60 18.22
CA SER A 235 -11.86 -2.22 19.65
C SER A 235 -10.94 -1.02 19.89
N ASN A 236 -11.50 0.08 20.41
CA ASN A 236 -10.72 1.27 20.77
C ASN A 236 -10.04 1.13 22.15
N GLY A 237 -9.51 -0.06 22.46
CA GLY A 237 -9.06 -0.42 23.82
C GLY A 237 -10.20 -0.84 24.76
N ASP A 238 -11.43 -0.37 24.53
CA ASP A 238 -12.61 -0.81 25.26
C ASP A 238 -12.95 -2.29 24.99
N ASN A 239 -13.43 -3.03 26.01
CA ASN A 239 -14.11 -4.33 25.85
C ASN A 239 -15.47 -4.23 25.11
N ILE A 240 -15.81 -3.05 24.58
CA ILE A 240 -17.08 -2.72 23.93
C ILE A 240 -16.89 -2.78 22.41
N GLY A 241 -17.24 -3.92 21.83
CA GLY A 241 -17.10 -4.18 20.41
C GLY A 241 -18.36 -4.10 19.57
N SER A 242 -18.23 -4.54 18.32
CA SER A 242 -19.32 -4.72 17.37
C SER A 242 -19.28 -6.16 16.84
N GLN A 243 -20.45 -6.81 16.73
CA GLN A 243 -20.57 -8.06 16.00
C GLN A 243 -20.74 -7.76 14.51
N ILE A 244 -19.99 -8.47 13.65
CA ILE A 244 -20.07 -8.41 12.20
C ILE A 244 -21.35 -9.13 11.75
N ASN A 245 -22.31 -8.40 11.19
CA ASN A 245 -23.60 -8.98 10.83
C ASN A 245 -23.51 -9.74 9.48
N SER A 246 -22.87 -9.15 8.48
CA SER A 246 -22.71 -9.74 7.14
C SER A 246 -21.45 -9.23 6.44
N TYR A 247 -20.94 -9.97 5.46
CA TYR A 247 -19.73 -9.61 4.71
C TYR A 247 -19.82 -9.97 3.23
N VAL A 248 -19.01 -9.27 2.43
CA VAL A 248 -18.86 -9.43 0.99
C VAL A 248 -17.38 -9.22 0.62
N THR A 249 -16.84 -10.02 -0.29
CA THR A 249 -15.52 -9.79 -0.89
C THR A 249 -15.61 -9.56 -2.39
N ILE A 250 -14.84 -8.59 -2.90
CA ILE A 250 -14.90 -8.14 -4.30
C ILE A 250 -13.49 -7.89 -4.80
N ASN A 251 -13.22 -8.26 -6.05
CA ASN A 251 -12.01 -7.86 -6.75
C ASN A 251 -12.42 -6.81 -7.79
N SER A 252 -11.81 -5.62 -7.76
CA SER A 252 -12.12 -4.57 -8.73
C SER A 252 -11.39 -4.79 -10.06
N GLN A 253 -11.81 -4.06 -11.09
CA GLN A 253 -11.17 -4.03 -12.42
C GLN A 253 -9.66 -3.69 -12.35
N PHE A 254 -9.21 -2.97 -11.31
CA PHE A 254 -7.81 -2.64 -11.09
C PHE A 254 -7.08 -3.65 -10.17
N GLY A 255 -7.56 -4.89 -10.07
CA GLY A 255 -6.95 -5.95 -9.27
C GLY A 255 -7.04 -5.78 -7.75
N ARG A 256 -7.76 -4.76 -7.26
CA ARG A 256 -7.79 -4.40 -5.83
C ARG A 256 -8.85 -5.21 -5.10
N ASN A 257 -8.52 -5.76 -3.93
CA ASN A 257 -9.38 -6.69 -3.21
C ASN A 257 -10.08 -5.97 -2.06
N TYR A 258 -11.40 -5.92 -2.07
CA TYR A 258 -12.23 -5.31 -1.03
C TYR A 258 -12.84 -6.39 -0.15
N LEU A 259 -12.81 -6.17 1.16
CA LEU A 259 -13.68 -6.85 2.13
C LEU A 259 -14.63 -5.78 2.70
N ILE A 260 -15.90 -5.89 2.34
CA ILE A 260 -16.97 -5.01 2.81
C ILE A 260 -17.75 -5.79 3.88
N PHE A 261 -17.98 -5.22 5.05
CA PHE A 261 -18.82 -5.87 6.06
C PHE A 261 -19.56 -4.87 6.94
N SER A 262 -20.75 -5.27 7.35
CA SER A 262 -21.55 -4.52 8.30
C SER A 262 -21.29 -4.98 9.73
N THR A 263 -21.45 -4.09 10.70
CA THR A 263 -21.44 -4.45 12.13
C THR A 263 -22.58 -3.81 12.89
N TRP A 264 -22.95 -4.44 14.01
CA TRP A 264 -23.88 -3.91 15.00
C TRP A 264 -23.24 -3.76 16.39
N ARG A 265 -23.64 -2.73 17.16
CA ARG A 265 -23.23 -2.50 18.57
C ARG A 265 -24.44 -2.32 19.48
N ASN A 266 -24.45 -3.00 20.63
CA ASN A 266 -25.48 -2.83 21.66
C ASN A 266 -25.08 -1.79 22.73
N THR A 267 -25.05 -0.50 22.37
CA THR A 267 -24.66 0.57 23.32
C THR A 267 -25.53 1.82 23.18
N LYS A 268 -25.53 2.68 24.20
CA LYS A 268 -26.16 4.02 24.16
C LYS A 268 -25.20 5.13 23.68
N ASN A 269 -23.88 4.89 23.68
CA ASN A 269 -22.86 5.94 23.50
C ASN A 269 -22.09 5.83 22.15
N TYR A 270 -22.25 4.72 21.43
CA TYR A 270 -21.61 4.44 20.14
C TYR A 270 -22.69 4.04 19.11
N PRO A 271 -22.42 4.15 17.80
CA PRO A 271 -23.42 3.92 16.78
C PRO A 271 -23.87 2.48 16.80
N ARG A 272 -25.18 2.27 16.64
CA ARG A 272 -25.71 0.92 16.57
C ARG A 272 -25.29 0.20 15.30
N SER A 273 -24.97 0.89 14.20
CA SER A 273 -24.57 0.26 12.93
C SER A 273 -23.45 0.98 12.18
N CYS A 274 -22.54 0.18 11.59
CA CYS A 274 -21.44 0.65 10.72
C CYS A 274 -21.28 -0.28 9.50
N LEU A 275 -20.68 0.25 8.43
CA LEU A 275 -20.27 -0.50 7.23
C LEU A 275 -18.79 -0.19 6.96
N TYR A 276 -17.95 -1.23 6.92
CA TYR A 276 -16.50 -1.13 6.76
C TYR A 276 -16.11 -1.52 5.34
N PHE A 277 -15.05 -0.88 4.81
CA PHE A 277 -14.46 -1.18 3.51
C PHE A 277 -12.94 -1.38 3.70
N ILE A 278 -12.48 -2.63 3.74
CA ILE A 278 -11.06 -2.97 3.84
C ILE A 278 -10.50 -3.32 2.46
N ARG A 279 -9.83 -2.35 1.83
CA ARG A 279 -9.04 -2.60 0.62
C ARG A 279 -7.70 -3.24 0.99
N ASN A 280 -7.37 -4.35 0.33
CA ASN A 280 -6.18 -5.17 0.53
C ASN A 280 -5.99 -5.49 2.03
N GLU A 281 -5.07 -4.82 2.72
CA GLU A 281 -4.78 -5.03 4.15
C GLU A 281 -4.80 -3.71 4.97
N THR A 282 -5.12 -2.56 4.34
CA THR A 282 -5.15 -1.26 5.04
C THR A 282 -6.52 -0.98 5.65
N LYS A 283 -6.60 -0.92 6.99
CA LYS A 283 -7.82 -0.52 7.74
C LYS A 283 -8.21 0.92 7.39
N ARG A 284 -9.39 1.12 6.79
CA ARG A 284 -9.99 2.44 6.55
C ARG A 284 -11.50 2.37 6.80
N LEU A 285 -12.06 3.41 7.43
CA LEU A 285 -13.36 3.37 8.10
C LEU A 285 -14.39 4.30 7.42
N ILE A 286 -15.61 3.83 7.26
CA ILE A 286 -16.78 4.62 6.85
C ILE A 286 -17.74 4.79 8.05
N LYS A 287 -18.44 5.94 8.06
CA LYS A 287 -18.94 6.60 9.28
C LYS A 287 -20.29 6.05 9.77
N LYS A 288 -20.54 6.33 11.05
CA LYS A 288 -21.74 6.14 11.88
C LYS A 288 -23.07 6.45 11.18
N TYR A 289 -24.09 5.63 11.43
CA TYR A 289 -25.49 6.05 11.39
C TYR A 289 -26.15 5.88 12.77
N ASP A 290 -26.61 6.99 13.34
CA ASP A 290 -27.57 7.06 14.46
C ASP A 290 -28.59 8.13 14.08
N ASN A 291 -29.89 7.85 14.23
CA ASN A 291 -30.93 8.90 14.36
C ASN A 291 -32.32 8.34 14.76
N LYS A 292 -32.39 7.50 15.81
CA LYS A 292 -33.64 7.25 16.58
C LYS A 292 -33.38 6.51 17.90
N LYS A 293 -34.11 6.87 18.95
CA LYS A 293 -34.28 6.02 20.14
C LYS A 293 -35.32 4.95 19.82
N TYR A 294 -34.95 3.68 19.99
CA TYR A 294 -35.87 2.55 19.94
C TYR A 294 -35.90 1.86 21.31
N TYR A 295 -37.12 1.66 21.83
CA TYR A 295 -37.44 0.99 23.08
C TYR A 295 -38.04 -0.38 22.74
N ASP A 296 -37.18 -1.37 22.53
CA ASP A 296 -37.61 -2.74 22.22
C ASP A 296 -36.50 -3.69 22.67
N GLU A 297 -36.82 -4.69 23.47
CA GLU A 297 -35.83 -5.58 24.07
C GLU A 297 -35.37 -6.64 23.06
N LEU A 298 -34.05 -6.78 22.92
CA LEU A 298 -33.35 -7.84 22.16
C LEU A 298 -33.80 -8.05 20.69
N LYS A 299 -33.50 -7.09 19.81
CA LYS A 299 -33.48 -7.31 18.35
C LYS A 299 -32.18 -6.82 17.68
N TRP A 300 -31.59 -7.73 16.89
CA TRP A 300 -30.39 -7.53 16.06
C TRP A 300 -30.64 -6.39 15.05
N SER A 301 -30.01 -5.23 15.24
CA SER A 301 -30.44 -3.97 14.60
C SER A 301 -29.33 -3.31 13.78
N GLY A 302 -28.91 -3.98 12.70
CA GLY A 302 -28.01 -3.37 11.72
C GLY A 302 -28.03 -3.99 10.33
N TYR A 303 -27.36 -3.31 9.40
CA TYR A 303 -27.24 -3.71 8.00
C TYR A 303 -26.92 -5.21 7.84
N LYS A 304 -27.73 -5.95 7.08
CA LYS A 304 -27.55 -7.38 6.75
C LYS A 304 -27.62 -7.55 5.23
N SER A 305 -26.55 -8.07 4.64
CA SER A 305 -26.57 -8.70 3.31
C SER A 305 -26.75 -10.20 3.50
N TYR A 306 -27.78 -10.76 2.88
CA TYR A 306 -27.99 -12.21 2.83
C TYR A 306 -27.04 -12.88 1.83
N ARG A 307 -26.64 -12.18 0.76
CA ARG A 307 -25.61 -12.64 -0.18
C ARG A 307 -24.23 -12.36 0.44
N THR A 308 -23.47 -13.39 0.74
CA THR A 308 -22.15 -13.31 1.39
C THR A 308 -21.07 -14.03 0.58
N GLY A 309 -19.81 -13.83 0.97
CA GLY A 309 -18.66 -14.37 0.24
C GLY A 309 -18.28 -13.50 -0.98
N HIS A 310 -17.70 -14.14 -2.00
CA HIS A 310 -17.16 -13.45 -3.16
C HIS A 310 -18.25 -13.03 -4.16
N ILE A 311 -18.29 -11.74 -4.50
CA ILE A 311 -19.24 -11.12 -5.42
C ILE A 311 -18.44 -10.39 -6.53
N SER A 312 -18.94 -10.45 -7.76
CA SER A 312 -18.35 -9.72 -8.90
C SER A 312 -18.50 -8.20 -8.70
N CYS A 313 -17.48 -7.43 -9.08
CA CYS A 313 -17.53 -5.97 -9.06
C CYS A 313 -18.72 -5.37 -9.83
N ASN A 314 -19.24 -6.07 -10.84
CA ASN A 314 -20.36 -5.62 -11.66
C ASN A 314 -21.75 -5.90 -11.02
N GLU A 315 -21.82 -6.60 -9.89
CA GLU A 315 -23.08 -6.88 -9.19
C GLU A 315 -23.34 -5.86 -8.08
N LYS A 316 -24.49 -5.15 -8.14
CA LYS A 316 -25.01 -4.31 -7.06
C LYS A 316 -25.08 -5.12 -5.76
N ILE A 317 -24.51 -4.61 -4.66
CA ILE A 317 -24.50 -5.25 -3.33
C ILE A 317 -25.58 -4.60 -2.46
N ILE A 318 -26.37 -5.40 -1.76
CA ILE A 318 -27.55 -4.92 -1.02
C ILE A 318 -27.38 -5.25 0.46
N PHE A 319 -27.52 -4.24 1.32
CA PHE A 319 -27.56 -4.37 2.77
C PHE A 319 -28.90 -3.85 3.28
N CYS A 320 -29.77 -4.74 3.75
CA CYS A 320 -31.06 -4.36 4.35
C CYS A 320 -30.86 -3.92 5.80
N ASN A 321 -31.61 -2.91 6.26
CA ASN A 321 -31.64 -2.52 7.68
C ASN A 321 -33.09 -2.49 8.15
N LYS A 322 -33.46 -3.35 9.09
CA LYS A 322 -34.85 -3.48 9.57
C LYS A 322 -35.40 -2.20 10.23
N TYR A 323 -34.52 -1.31 10.72
CA TYR A 323 -34.88 -0.11 11.50
C TYR A 323 -34.61 1.21 10.76
N ASP A 324 -34.11 1.15 9.53
CA ASP A 324 -33.71 2.30 8.73
C ASP A 324 -33.89 1.96 7.24
N HIS A 325 -33.21 2.69 6.36
CA HIS A 325 -33.20 2.46 4.92
C HIS A 325 -32.21 1.37 4.48
N PRO A 326 -32.57 0.48 3.54
CA PRO A 326 -31.61 -0.37 2.84
C PRO A 326 -30.56 0.45 2.06
N VAL A 327 -29.35 -0.08 2.00
CA VAL A 327 -28.23 0.48 1.24
C VAL A 327 -27.87 -0.41 0.05
N ILE A 328 -27.66 0.21 -1.10
CA ILE A 328 -27.07 -0.41 -2.30
C ILE A 328 -25.64 0.11 -2.44
N ILE A 329 -24.71 -0.77 -2.77
CA ILE A 329 -23.32 -0.42 -3.12
C ILE A 329 -23.08 -0.86 -4.56
N GLU A 330 -22.44 0.00 -5.35
CA GLU A 330 -22.10 -0.25 -6.76
C GLU A 330 -20.64 0.18 -7.01
N PHE A 331 -19.86 -0.64 -7.71
CA PHE A 331 -18.55 -0.25 -8.23
C PHE A 331 -18.76 0.23 -9.67
N SER A 332 -18.50 1.50 -9.94
CA SER A 332 -18.86 2.12 -11.23
C SER A 332 -17.70 2.92 -11.82
N ASN A 333 -17.80 3.29 -13.09
CA ASN A 333 -16.90 4.24 -13.77
C ASN A 333 -17.58 5.60 -14.05
N TYR A 334 -18.83 5.79 -13.62
CA TYR A 334 -19.69 6.92 -13.99
C TYR A 334 -20.49 7.46 -12.80
N PHE A 335 -20.73 8.77 -12.78
CA PHE A 335 -21.66 9.41 -11.84
C PHE A 335 -23.09 9.35 -12.39
N TYR A 336 -24.04 8.83 -11.61
CA TYR A 336 -25.46 8.96 -11.92
C TYR A 336 -25.93 10.39 -11.64
N LYS A 337 -26.65 10.98 -12.61
CA LYS A 337 -27.03 12.41 -12.59
C LYS A 337 -28.11 12.77 -11.57
N ASN A 338 -28.88 11.79 -11.09
CA ASN A 338 -30.11 11.98 -10.31
C ASN A 338 -30.01 11.43 -8.86
N LEU A 339 -28.80 11.14 -8.38
CA LEU A 339 -28.52 10.53 -7.08
C LEU A 339 -27.35 11.26 -6.41
N ILE A 340 -27.60 12.46 -5.91
CA ILE A 340 -26.57 13.43 -5.48
C ILE A 340 -26.92 13.98 -4.07
N ASP A 341 -25.91 14.61 -3.43
CA ASP A 341 -25.83 15.19 -2.08
C ASP A 341 -25.31 14.15 -1.01
N ASN A 342 -24.64 14.46 0.15
CA ASN A 342 -23.94 13.72 1.31
C ASN A 342 -22.90 12.63 1.00
N ILE A 343 -21.75 13.12 0.63
CA ILE A 343 -20.50 12.37 0.62
C ILE A 343 -20.07 11.87 2.02
N VAL A 344 -19.95 10.54 2.22
CA VAL A 344 -18.93 9.99 3.14
C VAL A 344 -17.61 9.88 2.38
N SER A 345 -16.80 10.94 2.40
CA SER A 345 -15.57 11.01 1.60
C SER A 345 -14.50 10.10 2.21
N PHE A 346 -14.51 8.83 1.82
CA PHE A 346 -13.30 8.06 1.83
C PHE A 346 -12.55 8.26 0.52
N CYS A 347 -11.59 9.19 0.55
CA CYS A 347 -10.58 9.37 -0.48
C CYS A 347 -9.24 8.83 0.01
N ASP A 348 -8.63 7.94 -0.76
CA ASP A 348 -7.18 7.86 -0.80
C ASP A 348 -6.67 8.00 -2.23
N ASP A 349 -5.38 7.79 -2.43
CA ASP A 349 -4.78 7.81 -3.75
C ASP A 349 -5.37 6.78 -4.72
N LYS A 350 -6.05 5.71 -4.25
CA LYS A 350 -6.53 4.60 -5.09
C LYS A 350 -8.04 4.26 -4.94
N SER A 351 -8.82 4.91 -4.09
CA SER A 351 -10.30 4.75 -4.00
C SER A 351 -11.04 6.05 -3.67
N LEU A 352 -12.31 6.13 -4.10
CA LEU A 352 -13.26 7.21 -3.85
C LEU A 352 -14.65 6.63 -3.53
N ILE A 353 -15.29 7.09 -2.45
CA ILE A 353 -16.62 6.61 -2.02
C ILE A 353 -17.61 7.79 -1.89
N VAL A 354 -18.89 7.60 -2.30
CA VAL A 354 -19.94 8.65 -2.47
C VAL A 354 -21.31 8.16 -1.90
N ASP A 355 -22.14 9.02 -1.27
CA ASP A 355 -23.43 8.75 -0.52
C ASP A 355 -24.38 10.03 -0.49
N ASP A 356 -25.52 10.09 0.28
CA ASP A 356 -26.78 10.96 0.16
C ASP A 356 -27.17 12.15 1.20
N LYS A 357 -27.37 13.47 0.78
CA LYS A 357 -27.72 14.88 1.37
C LYS A 357 -26.73 16.15 1.63
N GLU A 358 -27.09 17.44 1.33
CA GLU A 358 -26.22 18.64 0.97
C GLU A 358 -25.07 19.13 1.93
N ASP A 359 -24.12 20.05 1.62
CA ASP A 359 -24.20 21.36 0.93
C ASP A 359 -22.82 21.88 0.41
N VAL A 360 -22.72 22.20 -0.89
CA VAL A 360 -21.62 22.99 -1.48
C VAL A 360 -22.23 24.22 -2.16
N ASN A 361 -22.51 25.24 -1.34
CA ASN A 361 -22.79 26.61 -1.77
C ASN A 361 -22.04 26.99 -3.05
N GLU A 362 -22.75 27.63 -3.98
CA GLU A 362 -22.34 27.95 -5.36
C GLU A 362 -20.89 28.46 -5.51
N THR A 363 -19.91 27.56 -5.53
CA THR A 363 -18.65 27.87 -6.18
C THR A 363 -18.90 27.82 -7.67
N LYS A 364 -19.31 28.97 -8.23
CA LYS A 364 -19.36 29.28 -9.66
C LYS A 364 -18.04 28.91 -10.31
N SER A 365 -17.95 27.66 -10.74
CA SER A 365 -16.91 27.15 -11.60
C SER A 365 -17.62 26.21 -12.55
N ASN A 366 -17.59 26.55 -13.84
CA ASN A 366 -18.14 25.73 -14.94
C ASN A 366 -17.25 24.50 -15.20
N ASN A 367 -16.78 23.87 -14.12
CA ASN A 367 -15.88 22.74 -14.06
C ASN A 367 -16.52 21.65 -13.19
N VAL A 368 -17.73 21.24 -13.58
CA VAL A 368 -18.14 19.84 -13.41
C VAL A 368 -17.15 19.02 -14.22
N ILE A 369 -16.05 18.60 -13.58
CA ILE A 369 -15.00 17.85 -14.24
C ILE A 369 -15.58 16.45 -14.51
N ASN A 370 -15.98 16.22 -15.77
CA ASN A 370 -16.15 14.87 -16.30
C ASN A 370 -14.85 14.11 -16.04
N TYR A 371 -14.87 13.17 -15.09
CA TYR A 371 -13.72 12.34 -14.79
C TYR A 371 -13.53 11.30 -15.90
N ASN A 372 -12.71 11.71 -16.87
CA ASN A 372 -11.98 10.88 -17.83
C ASN A 372 -12.83 9.95 -18.72
N LYS A 373 -13.00 10.39 -19.98
CA LYS A 373 -13.16 9.48 -21.13
C LYS A 373 -12.07 8.40 -21.04
N ASP A 374 -12.45 7.15 -21.28
CA ASP A 374 -11.50 6.05 -21.35
C ASP A 374 -10.45 6.34 -22.45
N LEU A 375 -9.16 6.25 -22.08
CA LEU A 375 -8.03 6.43 -22.99
C LEU A 375 -7.24 5.13 -23.18
N THR A 376 -7.70 4.01 -22.62
CA THR A 376 -7.07 2.70 -22.76
C THR A 376 -6.85 2.38 -24.24
N PRO A 377 -5.61 2.09 -24.67
CA PRO A 377 -5.34 1.65 -26.04
C PRO A 377 -6.14 0.39 -26.37
N ILE A 378 -6.69 0.33 -27.58
CA ILE A 378 -7.46 -0.83 -28.07
C ILE A 378 -6.56 -2.08 -28.13
N ARG A 379 -5.28 -1.88 -28.48
CA ARG A 379 -4.22 -2.90 -28.45
C ARG A 379 -3.62 -3.08 -27.06
N SER A 380 -2.88 -4.17 -26.86
CA SER A 380 -1.93 -4.37 -25.74
C SER A 380 -1.02 -3.14 -25.54
N THR A 381 -0.69 -2.82 -24.29
CA THR A 381 0.36 -1.84 -23.97
C THR A 381 1.70 -2.56 -23.95
N LYS A 382 2.64 -2.14 -24.79
CA LYS A 382 4.00 -2.70 -24.80
C LYS A 382 4.75 -2.28 -23.55
N TYR A 383 5.48 -3.21 -22.94
CA TYR A 383 6.38 -2.93 -21.83
C TYR A 383 7.78 -3.50 -22.06
N TYR A 384 8.76 -2.69 -21.70
CA TYR A 384 10.17 -2.96 -21.88
C TYR A 384 10.78 -3.13 -20.49
N ILE A 385 11.20 -4.35 -20.14
CA ILE A 385 12.00 -4.58 -18.93
C ILE A 385 13.44 -4.22 -19.29
N THR A 386 13.91 -3.07 -18.81
CA THR A 386 15.24 -2.55 -19.15
C THR A 386 16.20 -2.67 -17.98
N ILE A 387 17.43 -3.10 -18.24
CA ILE A 387 18.44 -3.42 -17.23
C ILE A 387 19.73 -2.66 -17.52
N ASP A 388 20.06 -1.68 -16.68
CA ASP A 388 21.34 -0.97 -16.74
C ASP A 388 22.42 -1.91 -16.16
N THR A 389 23.36 -2.31 -17.02
CA THR A 389 24.37 -3.34 -16.75
C THR A 389 25.75 -2.67 -16.68
N GLU A 390 26.16 -2.33 -15.46
CA GLU A 390 27.32 -1.47 -15.19
C GLU A 390 28.03 -1.80 -13.86
N GLN A 391 29.30 -1.44 -13.77
CA GLN A 391 30.08 -1.43 -12.55
C GLN A 391 31.02 -0.20 -12.45
N HIS A 392 31.55 0.04 -11.25
CA HIS A 392 32.37 1.22 -10.92
C HIS A 392 33.68 0.92 -10.18
N VAL A 393 34.02 -0.36 -9.95
CA VAL A 393 35.28 -0.79 -9.26
C VAL A 393 35.96 -1.91 -10.03
N LYS A 394 37.29 -1.94 -9.94
CA LYS A 394 38.15 -2.92 -10.59
C LYS A 394 38.15 -4.27 -9.86
N ASN A 395 38.50 -5.33 -10.58
CA ASN A 395 38.94 -6.66 -10.12
C ASN A 395 37.89 -7.78 -9.94
N VAL A 396 36.62 -7.52 -9.57
CA VAL A 396 35.59 -8.59 -9.45
C VAL A 396 34.26 -8.09 -10.01
N PRO A 397 33.62 -8.74 -10.99
CA PRO A 397 32.41 -8.25 -11.70
C PRO A 397 31.11 -8.43 -10.89
N PHE A 398 31.16 -8.27 -9.57
CA PHE A 398 30.08 -8.63 -8.66
C PHE A 398 28.77 -7.84 -8.88
N ALA A 399 28.86 -6.58 -9.35
CA ALA A 399 27.68 -5.78 -9.65
C ALA A 399 27.03 -6.14 -11.00
N LEU A 400 27.78 -6.82 -11.87
CA LEU A 400 27.30 -7.35 -13.15
C LEU A 400 26.69 -8.75 -12.96
N THR A 401 27.39 -9.63 -12.25
CA THR A 401 27.18 -11.09 -12.26
C THR A 401 26.94 -11.72 -10.89
N GLY A 402 26.96 -10.95 -9.80
CA GLY A 402 26.86 -11.47 -8.44
C GLY A 402 28.13 -12.17 -7.90
N GLU A 403 29.20 -12.27 -8.70
CA GLU A 403 30.43 -13.01 -8.34
C GLU A 403 31.02 -12.57 -6.99
N GLY A 404 31.36 -13.54 -6.14
CA GLY A 404 31.91 -13.31 -4.80
C GLY A 404 30.86 -13.07 -3.70
N LEU A 405 29.56 -13.14 -4.00
CA LEU A 405 28.48 -13.23 -3.01
C LEU A 405 28.17 -14.70 -2.67
N GLU A 406 27.61 -14.93 -1.48
CA GLU A 406 27.23 -16.28 -0.99
C GLU A 406 26.16 -16.99 -1.82
N LYS A 407 25.46 -16.25 -2.68
CA LYS A 407 24.43 -16.74 -3.61
C LYS A 407 24.55 -15.99 -4.93
N GLU A 408 24.30 -16.70 -6.01
CA GLU A 408 24.22 -16.12 -7.34
C GLU A 408 23.09 -15.07 -7.42
N CYS A 409 23.40 -13.96 -8.08
CA CYS A 409 22.45 -12.92 -8.45
C CYS A 409 23.00 -12.18 -9.68
N GLY A 410 22.53 -10.96 -9.96
CA GLY A 410 23.04 -10.21 -11.10
C GLY A 410 22.35 -10.59 -12.41
N ILE A 411 23.04 -10.32 -13.54
CA ILE A 411 22.45 -10.42 -14.87
C ILE A 411 21.90 -11.81 -15.20
N TYR A 412 22.63 -12.88 -14.90
CA TYR A 412 22.21 -14.25 -15.24
C TYR A 412 20.89 -14.61 -14.53
N LEU A 413 20.79 -14.37 -13.22
CA LEU A 413 19.54 -14.59 -12.48
C LEU A 413 18.37 -13.74 -13.01
N ILE A 414 18.62 -12.51 -13.47
CA ILE A 414 17.57 -11.69 -14.11
C ILE A 414 17.09 -12.37 -15.41
N MET A 415 18.01 -12.82 -16.27
CA MET A 415 17.66 -13.54 -17.50
C MET A 415 16.93 -14.87 -17.20
N ASP A 416 17.38 -15.64 -16.20
CA ASP A 416 16.76 -16.90 -15.79
C ASP A 416 15.30 -16.70 -15.32
N ILE A 417 15.04 -15.63 -14.55
CA ILE A 417 13.68 -15.28 -14.09
C ILE A 417 12.81 -14.82 -15.26
N LEU A 418 13.35 -14.05 -16.20
CA LEU A 418 12.61 -13.60 -17.38
C LEU A 418 12.22 -14.79 -18.27
N GLU A 419 13.17 -15.66 -18.60
CA GLU A 419 12.94 -16.83 -19.45
C GLU A 419 11.96 -17.84 -18.84
N LYS A 420 11.99 -18.02 -17.52
CA LYS A 420 11.02 -18.84 -16.78
C LYS A 420 9.56 -18.47 -17.05
N TYR A 421 9.30 -17.21 -17.41
CA TYR A 421 7.98 -16.68 -17.77
C TYR A 421 7.86 -16.26 -19.24
N ASN A 422 8.77 -16.76 -20.10
CA ASN A 422 8.85 -16.43 -21.52
C ASN A 422 8.94 -14.93 -21.82
N LEU A 423 9.59 -14.17 -20.94
CA LEU A 423 9.85 -12.74 -21.09
C LEU A 423 11.27 -12.48 -21.59
N LYS A 424 11.47 -11.34 -22.25
CA LYS A 424 12.76 -10.81 -22.68
C LYS A 424 13.01 -9.41 -22.10
N GLY A 425 14.28 -9.12 -21.82
CA GLY A 425 14.75 -7.82 -21.34
C GLY A 425 15.62 -7.10 -22.37
N VAL A 426 15.75 -5.79 -22.20
CA VAL A 426 16.72 -4.94 -22.89
C VAL A 426 17.85 -4.64 -21.91
N PHE A 427 19.05 -5.13 -22.18
CA PHE A 427 20.22 -4.94 -21.34
C PHE A 427 21.08 -3.82 -21.91
N PHE A 428 21.07 -2.67 -21.25
CA PHE A 428 21.94 -1.55 -21.59
C PHE A 428 23.32 -1.81 -20.96
N VAL A 429 24.28 -2.25 -21.76
CA VAL A 429 25.61 -2.69 -21.28
C VAL A 429 26.64 -1.55 -21.38
N ASN A 430 27.30 -1.25 -20.25
CA ASN A 430 28.36 -0.26 -20.19
C ASN A 430 29.69 -0.82 -20.71
N ILE A 431 29.86 -0.92 -22.03
CA ILE A 431 31.04 -1.59 -22.63
C ILE A 431 32.38 -0.94 -22.28
N TYR A 432 32.38 0.32 -21.84
CA TYR A 432 33.60 1.12 -21.62
C TYR A 432 34.46 0.64 -20.44
N GLU A 433 33.99 -0.35 -19.69
CA GLU A 433 34.71 -1.00 -18.60
C GLU A 433 35.28 -2.39 -18.92
N HIS A 434 35.16 -2.89 -20.16
CA HIS A 434 35.67 -4.21 -20.58
C HIS A 434 37.12 -4.50 -20.13
N ARG A 435 38.00 -3.49 -20.18
CA ARG A 435 39.41 -3.60 -19.74
C ARG A 435 39.60 -3.93 -18.25
N ASN A 436 38.57 -3.79 -17.41
CA ASN A 436 38.64 -4.15 -16.00
C ASN A 436 38.42 -5.65 -15.73
N PHE A 437 37.89 -6.40 -16.71
CA PHE A 437 37.28 -7.71 -16.47
C PHE A 437 37.65 -8.80 -17.49
N ASN A 438 38.81 -8.73 -18.14
CA ASN A 438 39.42 -9.84 -18.89
C ASN A 438 38.47 -10.68 -19.78
N GLY A 439 37.61 -10.04 -20.59
CA GLY A 439 36.67 -10.73 -21.49
C GLY A 439 35.27 -10.97 -20.93
N ILE A 440 34.97 -10.60 -19.67
CA ILE A 440 33.66 -10.85 -19.04
C ILE A 440 32.57 -9.96 -19.63
N ILE A 441 32.88 -8.72 -20.05
CA ILE A 441 31.90 -7.85 -20.73
C ILE A 441 31.54 -8.42 -22.11
N GLU A 442 32.54 -8.93 -22.83
CA GLU A 442 32.41 -9.60 -24.12
C GLU A 442 31.53 -10.86 -23.98
N LYS A 443 31.78 -11.68 -22.94
CA LYS A 443 30.94 -12.83 -22.60
C LYS A 443 29.50 -12.41 -22.27
N ILE A 444 29.31 -11.39 -21.43
CA ILE A 444 27.98 -10.86 -21.07
C ILE A 444 27.21 -10.43 -22.32
N VAL A 445 27.83 -9.63 -23.20
CA VAL A 445 27.22 -9.17 -24.46
C VAL A 445 26.80 -10.36 -25.35
N LYS A 446 27.64 -11.39 -25.45
CA LYS A 446 27.33 -12.62 -26.18
C LYS A 446 26.17 -13.40 -25.54
N ASP A 447 26.23 -13.63 -24.24
CA ASP A 447 25.24 -14.44 -23.51
C ASP A 447 23.85 -13.79 -23.49
N ILE A 448 23.76 -12.45 -23.42
CA ILE A 448 22.48 -11.71 -23.57
C ILE A 448 21.86 -12.00 -24.95
N ASN A 449 22.64 -11.83 -26.02
CA ASN A 449 22.19 -12.01 -27.39
C ASN A 449 21.79 -13.46 -27.68
N ASP A 450 22.61 -14.43 -27.28
CA ASP A 450 22.36 -15.85 -27.54
C ASP A 450 21.13 -16.38 -26.79
N ARG A 451 20.79 -15.75 -25.66
CA ARG A 451 19.55 -15.96 -24.90
C ARG A 451 18.34 -15.23 -25.51
N GLY A 452 18.52 -14.50 -26.61
CA GLY A 452 17.45 -13.79 -27.32
C GLY A 452 16.94 -12.54 -26.61
N HIS A 453 17.79 -11.91 -25.79
CA HIS A 453 17.54 -10.60 -25.19
C HIS A 453 18.23 -9.50 -26.01
N GLU A 454 17.76 -8.25 -25.90
CA GLU A 454 18.38 -7.13 -26.62
C GLU A 454 19.63 -6.61 -25.90
N VAL A 455 20.71 -6.39 -26.65
CA VAL A 455 21.90 -5.66 -26.20
C VAL A 455 21.80 -4.19 -26.64
N GLY A 456 21.47 -3.31 -25.70
CA GLY A 456 21.56 -1.86 -25.87
C GLY A 456 22.92 -1.31 -25.41
N LEU A 457 23.33 -0.16 -25.93
CA LEU A 457 24.56 0.50 -25.49
C LEU A 457 24.29 1.43 -24.29
N HIS A 458 25.04 1.25 -23.20
CA HIS A 458 25.05 2.17 -22.07
C HIS A 458 26.36 2.95 -22.04
N TYR A 459 26.33 4.21 -21.61
CA TYR A 459 27.55 4.95 -21.27
C TYR A 459 27.52 5.40 -19.81
N HIS A 460 28.46 4.90 -19.02
CA HIS A 460 28.86 5.50 -17.75
C HIS A 460 30.35 5.85 -17.78
N ALA A 461 30.70 7.01 -17.22
CA ALA A 461 32.08 7.46 -17.08
C ALA A 461 32.90 6.43 -16.27
N ASN A 462 34.05 5.98 -16.79
CA ASN A 462 34.88 5.00 -16.09
C ASN A 462 36.36 5.40 -16.08
N VAL A 463 36.97 5.37 -14.89
CA VAL A 463 38.40 5.69 -14.66
C VAL A 463 39.38 4.72 -15.34
N SER A 464 38.93 3.55 -15.82
CA SER A 464 39.73 2.63 -16.65
C SER A 464 39.67 2.94 -18.14
N SER A 465 38.75 3.81 -18.54
CA SER A 465 38.54 4.24 -19.92
C SER A 465 39.34 5.52 -20.20
N LYS A 466 39.57 5.80 -21.49
CA LYS A 466 39.98 7.16 -21.92
C LYS A 466 38.84 8.17 -21.81
N TRP A 467 37.59 7.69 -21.69
CA TRP A 467 36.39 8.51 -21.52
C TRP A 467 35.93 8.51 -20.05
N GLN A 468 36.21 9.62 -19.36
CA GLN A 468 36.07 9.78 -17.91
C GLN A 468 35.11 10.90 -17.48
N LYS A 469 34.58 11.69 -18.42
CA LYS A 469 33.54 12.72 -18.14
C LYS A 469 32.14 12.12 -18.28
N ASN A 470 31.09 12.83 -17.84
CA ASN A 470 29.71 12.44 -18.17
C ASN A 470 29.48 12.62 -19.68
N PHE A 471 28.51 11.89 -20.25
CA PHE A 471 28.29 11.91 -21.70
C PHE A 471 28.02 13.31 -22.28
N PRO A 472 27.22 14.19 -21.64
CA PRO A 472 26.98 15.55 -22.15
C PRO A 472 28.18 16.50 -22.06
N ASP A 473 29.22 16.17 -21.29
CA ASP A 473 30.43 17.01 -21.08
C ASP A 473 31.44 16.89 -22.26
N TYR A 474 31.09 16.12 -23.30
CA TYR A 474 31.86 15.88 -24.52
C TYR A 474 31.28 16.66 -25.70
N SER A 475 32.14 17.04 -26.66
CA SER A 475 31.73 17.64 -27.93
C SER A 475 30.86 16.66 -28.75
N LEU A 476 30.22 17.17 -29.81
CA LEU A 476 29.44 16.31 -30.72
C LEU A 476 30.31 15.23 -31.39
N GLU A 477 31.53 15.61 -31.75
CA GLU A 477 32.55 14.77 -32.39
C GLU A 477 33.04 13.71 -31.39
N GLU A 478 33.39 14.12 -30.16
CA GLU A 478 33.79 13.22 -29.08
C GLU A 478 32.67 12.22 -28.72
N GLN A 479 31.41 12.69 -28.57
CA GLN A 479 30.25 11.81 -28.34
C GLN A 479 30.05 10.81 -29.48
N THR A 480 30.26 11.24 -30.74
CA THR A 480 30.15 10.36 -31.91
C THR A 480 31.27 9.31 -31.95
N GLU A 481 32.51 9.66 -31.57
CA GLU A 481 33.63 8.72 -31.46
C GLU A 481 33.33 7.64 -30.39
N ILE A 482 32.89 8.08 -29.21
CA ILE A 482 32.49 7.19 -28.09
C ILE A 482 31.44 6.18 -28.56
N LEU A 483 30.35 6.67 -29.15
CA LEU A 483 29.23 5.83 -29.60
C LEU A 483 29.66 4.84 -30.69
N LYS A 484 30.43 5.27 -31.70
CA LYS A 484 30.93 4.38 -32.75
C LYS A 484 31.80 3.26 -32.17
N TYR A 485 32.73 3.59 -31.26
CA TYR A 485 33.52 2.58 -30.57
C TYR A 485 32.65 1.54 -29.82
N GLY A 486 31.62 1.99 -29.09
CA GLY A 486 30.72 1.07 -28.38
C GLY A 486 29.87 0.22 -29.31
N ARG A 487 29.42 0.76 -30.44
CA ARG A 487 28.70 0.01 -31.48
C ARG A 487 29.58 -1.06 -32.13
N ASP A 488 30.79 -0.69 -32.53
CA ASP A 488 31.73 -1.60 -33.20
C ASP A 488 32.21 -2.70 -32.24
N PHE A 489 32.38 -2.39 -30.94
CA PHE A 489 32.66 -3.39 -29.90
C PHE A 489 31.56 -4.46 -29.83
N ILE A 490 30.29 -4.05 -29.73
CA ILE A 490 29.14 -4.97 -29.70
C ILE A 490 29.04 -5.75 -31.02
N PHE A 491 29.13 -5.06 -32.16
CA PHE A 491 29.08 -5.70 -33.49
C PHE A 491 30.17 -6.76 -33.67
N ASN A 492 31.39 -6.52 -33.18
CA ASN A 492 32.48 -7.48 -33.31
C ASN A 492 32.20 -8.80 -32.56
N ILE A 493 31.42 -8.76 -31.48
CA ILE A 493 31.03 -9.93 -30.68
C ILE A 493 29.83 -10.65 -31.29
N ILE A 494 28.71 -9.95 -31.50
CA ILE A 494 27.41 -10.57 -31.86
C ILE A 494 27.00 -10.40 -33.33
N LYS A 495 27.85 -9.78 -34.16
CA LYS A 495 27.62 -9.48 -35.59
C LYS A 495 26.34 -8.68 -35.88
N LYS A 496 25.87 -7.94 -34.88
CA LYS A 496 24.67 -7.11 -34.89
C LYS A 496 24.99 -5.77 -34.24
N TYR A 497 24.59 -4.67 -34.87
CA TYR A 497 24.73 -3.35 -34.29
C TYR A 497 23.61 -3.10 -33.26
N PRO A 498 23.91 -2.51 -32.09
CA PRO A 498 22.87 -2.11 -31.15
C PRO A 498 22.05 -0.95 -31.76
N VAL A 499 20.74 -0.98 -31.52
CA VAL A 499 19.79 0.02 -32.03
C VAL A 499 19.31 1.00 -30.97
N SER A 500 19.46 0.63 -29.69
CA SER A 500 19.05 1.42 -28.53
C SER A 500 20.24 1.91 -27.71
N PHE A 501 20.09 3.09 -27.11
CA PHE A 501 21.06 3.71 -26.21
C PHE A 501 20.43 4.13 -24.88
N ARG A 502 21.26 4.23 -23.83
CA ARG A 502 20.91 4.90 -22.57
C ARG A 502 22.11 5.64 -21.98
N GLY A 503 21.95 6.94 -21.75
CA GLY A 503 22.91 7.81 -21.09
C GLY A 503 22.98 7.59 -19.58
N GLY A 504 24.20 7.48 -19.05
CA GLY A 504 24.46 7.23 -17.64
C GLY A 504 23.94 8.34 -16.72
N GLY A 505 23.35 7.95 -15.60
CA GLY A 505 22.62 8.86 -14.72
C GLY A 505 21.50 9.63 -15.44
N TYR A 506 20.96 9.07 -16.53
CA TYR A 506 19.96 9.68 -17.42
C TYR A 506 20.48 10.92 -18.19
N GLN A 507 21.78 11.20 -18.20
CA GLN A 507 22.32 12.48 -18.65
C GLN A 507 22.50 12.54 -20.18
N ILE A 508 21.74 13.40 -20.85
CA ILE A 508 21.83 13.65 -22.31
C ILE A 508 21.62 15.13 -22.67
N ASN A 509 22.07 15.54 -23.85
CA ASN A 509 21.82 16.88 -24.41
C ASN A 509 21.47 16.81 -25.91
N MET A 510 21.24 17.96 -26.57
CA MET A 510 20.91 17.98 -28.00
C MET A 510 22.05 17.48 -28.92
N ASN A 511 23.31 17.49 -28.46
CA ASN A 511 24.40 16.87 -29.21
C ASN A 511 24.35 15.34 -29.11
N THR A 512 23.88 14.79 -27.98
CA THR A 512 23.66 13.34 -27.82
C THR A 512 22.74 12.79 -28.91
N PHE A 513 21.57 13.38 -29.15
CA PHE A 513 20.67 12.91 -30.22
C PHE A 513 21.30 12.96 -31.62
N LYS A 514 22.07 14.00 -31.93
CA LYS A 514 22.82 14.08 -33.20
C LYS A 514 23.92 13.02 -33.29
N ALA A 515 24.66 12.80 -32.21
CA ALA A 515 25.73 11.80 -32.13
C ALA A 515 25.17 10.38 -32.29
N LEU A 516 24.01 10.10 -31.70
CA LEU A 516 23.25 8.85 -31.86
C LEU A 516 22.83 8.65 -33.31
N GLU A 517 22.29 9.68 -33.96
CA GLU A 517 21.88 9.64 -35.37
C GLU A 517 23.08 9.41 -36.30
N TYR A 518 24.17 10.16 -36.13
CA TYR A 518 25.43 10.00 -36.88
C TYR A 518 26.14 8.66 -36.61
N SER A 519 25.79 8.00 -35.49
CA SER A 519 26.26 6.67 -35.14
C SER A 519 25.28 5.57 -35.55
N GLY A 520 24.11 5.87 -36.13
CA GLY A 520 23.16 4.87 -36.60
C GLY A 520 22.38 4.14 -35.49
N PHE A 521 22.14 4.81 -34.36
CA PHE A 521 21.10 4.38 -33.41
C PHE A 521 19.71 4.76 -33.93
N LYS A 522 18.68 4.07 -33.44
CA LYS A 522 17.26 4.37 -33.71
C LYS A 522 16.53 4.88 -32.47
N TYR A 523 16.90 4.32 -31.32
CA TYR A 523 16.17 4.52 -30.07
C TYR A 523 17.09 5.05 -28.98
N ASP A 524 16.57 5.98 -28.18
CA ASP A 524 17.15 6.39 -26.91
C ASP A 524 16.12 6.14 -25.79
N SER A 525 16.60 5.87 -24.59
CA SER A 525 15.77 5.66 -23.40
C SER A 525 16.43 6.31 -22.19
N SER A 526 16.75 7.59 -22.34
CA SER A 526 17.47 8.40 -21.36
C SER A 526 16.58 9.40 -20.62
N ALA A 527 15.40 9.72 -21.15
CA ALA A 527 14.55 10.76 -20.58
C ALA A 527 13.94 10.36 -19.24
N PHE A 528 14.40 11.03 -18.17
CA PHE A 528 13.86 10.88 -16.82
C PHE A 528 13.78 12.22 -16.08
N VAL A 529 12.59 12.54 -15.55
CA VAL A 529 12.24 13.88 -15.03
C VAL A 529 12.92 14.25 -13.69
N SER A 530 13.37 13.27 -12.90
CA SER A 530 13.91 13.53 -11.55
C SER A 530 15.42 13.79 -11.51
N TYR A 531 16.09 13.81 -12.67
CA TYR A 531 17.52 14.11 -12.79
C TYR A 531 17.78 15.48 -13.41
N LYS A 532 18.95 16.07 -13.12
CA LYS A 532 19.39 17.33 -13.73
C LYS A 532 19.80 17.07 -15.17
N GLN A 533 19.25 17.84 -16.10
CA GLN A 533 19.52 17.74 -17.54
C GLN A 533 19.89 19.10 -18.12
N ASP A 534 20.66 19.10 -19.19
CA ASP A 534 20.97 20.30 -19.98
C ASP A 534 20.03 20.45 -21.20
N MET A 535 18.78 20.02 -21.01
CA MET A 535 17.74 19.98 -22.02
C MET A 535 16.36 19.79 -21.36
N ILE A 536 15.28 20.22 -22.02
CA ILE A 536 13.91 20.04 -21.52
C ILE A 536 13.15 19.01 -22.36
N TYR A 537 12.96 17.79 -21.83
CA TYR A 537 12.31 16.66 -22.52
C TYR A 537 10.94 17.00 -23.12
N LYS A 538 10.63 16.51 -24.33
CA LYS A 538 9.36 16.75 -25.03
C LYS A 538 8.16 16.13 -24.29
N SER A 539 8.37 15.01 -23.59
CA SER A 539 7.39 14.31 -22.77
C SER A 539 8.03 13.78 -21.48
N ILE A 540 7.23 13.38 -20.49
CA ILE A 540 7.65 12.66 -19.29
C ILE A 540 7.52 11.13 -19.46
N ASN A 541 6.55 10.66 -20.25
CA ASN A 541 6.20 9.23 -20.37
C ASN A 541 5.89 8.74 -21.79
N LYS A 542 5.40 9.62 -22.67
CA LYS A 542 5.06 9.28 -24.06
C LYS A 542 6.33 9.22 -24.92
N VAL A 543 6.35 8.32 -25.88
CA VAL A 543 7.33 8.24 -26.97
C VAL A 543 7.35 9.53 -27.79
N VAL A 544 8.53 10.08 -28.01
CA VAL A 544 8.73 11.36 -28.71
C VAL A 544 9.96 11.30 -29.63
N GLN A 545 9.93 12.07 -30.72
CA GLN A 545 11.02 12.07 -31.71
C GLN A 545 11.95 13.28 -31.55
N TYR A 546 13.26 13.07 -31.74
CA TYR A 546 14.32 14.07 -31.76
C TYR A 546 15.24 13.85 -32.97
N GLY A 547 15.11 14.66 -34.02
CA GLY A 547 15.75 14.35 -35.30
C GLY A 547 15.21 13.02 -35.82
N ASN A 548 16.08 12.10 -36.18
CA ASN A 548 15.69 10.73 -36.55
C ASN A 548 15.73 9.73 -35.37
N ILE A 549 16.04 10.18 -34.15
CA ILE A 549 16.00 9.34 -32.93
C ILE A 549 14.61 9.35 -32.30
N ILE A 550 14.13 8.16 -31.92
CA ILE A 550 12.91 7.98 -31.14
C ILE A 550 13.28 7.77 -29.67
N GLU A 551 12.84 8.69 -28.82
CA GLU A 551 13.05 8.65 -27.37
C GLU A 551 11.89 7.92 -26.69
N PHE A 552 12.24 6.92 -25.87
CA PHE A 552 11.36 6.15 -25.00
C PHE A 552 11.64 6.51 -23.53
N PRO A 553 10.93 7.48 -22.93
CA PRO A 553 11.22 7.94 -21.58
C PRO A 553 11.11 6.82 -20.55
N VAL A 554 12.02 6.83 -19.57
CA VAL A 554 11.96 5.93 -18.42
C VAL A 554 10.69 6.24 -17.63
N SER A 555 9.74 5.30 -17.64
CA SER A 555 8.37 5.59 -17.19
C SER A 555 8.37 6.08 -15.75
N THR A 556 7.83 7.28 -15.58
CA THR A 556 7.74 7.99 -14.32
C THR A 556 6.32 7.95 -13.80
N ASN A 557 6.20 7.48 -12.56
CA ASN A 557 4.98 7.57 -11.77
C ASN A 557 5.13 8.49 -10.54
N PHE A 558 4.03 8.81 -9.85
CA PHE A 558 3.95 9.82 -8.80
C PHE A 558 3.66 9.24 -7.41
N LEU A 559 4.59 8.45 -6.87
CA LEU A 559 4.50 7.97 -5.50
C LEU A 559 4.61 9.14 -4.50
N PHE A 560 3.63 9.27 -3.61
CA PHE A 560 3.55 10.31 -2.57
C PHE A 560 3.64 11.77 -3.09
N ASN A 561 3.26 12.03 -4.35
CA ASN A 561 3.43 13.30 -5.09
C ASN A 561 4.88 13.62 -5.52
N TYR A 562 5.75 12.62 -5.65
CA TYR A 562 7.10 12.76 -6.20
C TYR A 562 7.25 11.94 -7.47
N PRO A 563 7.86 12.50 -8.53
CA PRO A 563 8.22 11.70 -9.69
C PRO A 563 9.28 10.66 -9.30
N MET A 564 8.96 9.40 -9.59
CA MET A 564 9.81 8.24 -9.34
C MET A 564 9.74 7.31 -10.55
N LYS A 565 10.85 6.68 -10.90
CA LYS A 565 10.88 5.66 -11.95
C LYS A 565 10.02 4.46 -11.58
N LEU A 566 9.45 3.81 -12.61
CA LEU A 566 8.85 2.49 -12.51
C LEU A 566 9.99 1.46 -12.44
N ASP A 567 10.25 1.00 -11.22
CA ASP A 567 11.41 0.21 -10.83
C ASP A 567 11.03 -0.53 -9.54
N LEU A 568 11.19 -1.86 -9.52
CA LEU A 568 10.82 -2.67 -8.37
C LEU A 568 11.58 -2.27 -7.08
N ASN A 569 12.81 -1.77 -7.19
CA ASN A 569 13.56 -1.20 -6.05
C ASN A 569 12.83 0.01 -5.42
N THR A 570 12.00 0.69 -6.21
CA THR A 570 11.29 1.92 -5.85
C THR A 570 9.86 1.65 -5.38
N GLN A 571 9.16 0.70 -5.99
CA GLN A 571 7.81 0.29 -5.56
C GLN A 571 7.84 -0.75 -4.42
N GLY A 572 8.88 -1.57 -4.33
CA GLY A 572 9.08 -2.56 -3.27
C GLY A 572 8.22 -3.83 -3.35
N ASN A 573 7.26 -3.91 -4.26
CA ASN A 573 6.45 -5.11 -4.52
C ASN A 573 5.85 -5.16 -5.93
N ALA A 574 5.51 -6.36 -6.39
CA ALA A 574 4.97 -6.65 -7.72
C ALA A 574 3.60 -6.00 -7.99
N ARG A 575 2.71 -5.99 -6.98
CA ARG A 575 1.33 -5.52 -7.17
C ARG A 575 1.27 -4.02 -7.39
N ASP A 576 2.07 -3.25 -6.66
CA ASP A 576 2.14 -1.81 -6.88
C ASP A 576 2.70 -1.49 -8.28
N MET A 577 3.65 -2.27 -8.81
CA MET A 577 4.07 -2.10 -10.23
C MET A 577 2.90 -2.34 -11.20
N LEU A 578 2.14 -3.42 -11.04
CA LEU A 578 1.00 -3.75 -11.91
C LEU A 578 -0.10 -2.68 -11.83
N ASP A 579 -0.51 -2.27 -10.62
CA ASP A 579 -1.44 -1.16 -10.37
C ASP A 579 -1.05 0.11 -11.15
N ILE A 580 0.25 0.41 -11.18
CA ILE A 580 0.83 1.58 -11.83
C ILE A 580 0.84 1.41 -13.35
N MET A 581 1.20 0.22 -13.85
CA MET A 581 1.15 -0.09 -15.29
C MET A 581 -0.28 -0.01 -15.84
N SER A 582 -1.27 -0.59 -15.17
CA SER A 582 -2.69 -0.46 -15.55
C SER A 582 -3.18 0.99 -15.47
N SER A 583 -2.68 1.78 -14.51
CA SER A 583 -2.98 3.22 -14.46
C SER A 583 -2.35 3.99 -15.63
N HIS A 584 -1.12 3.66 -16.05
CA HIS A 584 -0.48 4.26 -17.21
C HIS A 584 -1.21 3.88 -18.52
N ARG A 585 -1.49 2.58 -18.72
CA ARG A 585 -2.28 2.04 -19.83
C ARG A 585 -3.64 2.75 -19.94
N PHE A 586 -4.41 2.83 -18.85
CA PHE A 586 -5.72 3.49 -18.85
C PHE A 586 -5.68 4.94 -19.33
N ASN A 587 -4.57 5.64 -19.09
CA ASN A 587 -4.41 7.05 -19.49
C ASN A 587 -3.88 7.25 -20.92
N GLY A 588 -3.77 6.18 -21.70
CA GLY A 588 -3.36 6.22 -23.11
C GLY A 588 -1.85 6.13 -23.34
N LEU A 589 -1.11 5.50 -22.42
CA LEU A 589 0.25 5.06 -22.69
C LEU A 589 0.24 3.67 -23.36
N GLU A 590 0.86 3.61 -24.53
CA GLU A 590 1.06 2.40 -25.33
C GLU A 590 2.42 1.77 -25.05
N ASN A 591 3.37 2.51 -24.49
CA ASN A 591 4.72 2.08 -24.18
C ASN A 591 5.05 2.37 -22.72
N ILE A 592 5.56 1.37 -22.00
CA ILE A 592 5.97 1.49 -20.59
C ILE A 592 7.38 0.93 -20.41
N VAL A 593 8.33 1.79 -20.01
CA VAL A 593 9.73 1.43 -19.75
C VAL A 593 9.93 1.19 -18.26
N ILE A 594 10.17 -0.07 -17.90
CA ILE A 594 10.48 -0.52 -16.54
C ILE A 594 12.00 -0.53 -16.38
N MET A 595 12.50 -0.06 -15.24
CA MET A 595 13.93 0.07 -14.95
C MET A 595 14.39 -0.89 -13.85
N LEU A 596 15.44 -1.66 -14.12
CA LEU A 596 16.28 -2.36 -13.15
C LEU A 596 17.76 -2.06 -13.44
N HIS A 597 18.64 -2.35 -12.50
CA HIS A 597 20.08 -2.46 -12.74
C HIS A 597 20.50 -3.92 -12.54
N SER A 598 21.61 -4.36 -13.15
CA SER A 598 22.19 -5.70 -12.92
C SER A 598 22.36 -5.99 -11.42
N PHE A 599 22.78 -4.98 -10.65
CA PHE A 599 22.96 -5.07 -9.20
C PHE A 599 21.71 -4.84 -8.33
N SER A 600 20.49 -4.80 -8.90
CA SER A 600 19.25 -4.57 -8.13
C SER A 600 19.09 -5.54 -6.96
N PHE A 601 19.41 -6.81 -7.20
CA PHE A 601 19.24 -7.87 -6.20
C PHE A 601 20.38 -7.96 -5.16
N ILE A 602 21.35 -7.05 -5.19
CA ILE A 602 22.40 -7.00 -4.18
C ILE A 602 21.87 -6.32 -2.91
N LYS A 603 22.12 -6.93 -1.75
CA LYS A 603 21.90 -6.32 -0.43
C LYS A 603 23.07 -5.39 -0.13
N TRP A 604 22.77 -4.10 0.04
CA TRP A 604 23.78 -3.06 0.18
C TRP A 604 23.99 -2.63 1.63
N TYR A 605 25.24 -2.58 2.07
CA TYR A 605 25.67 -1.78 3.21
C TYR A 605 26.22 -0.45 2.69
N LYS A 606 25.84 0.67 3.30
CA LYS A 606 26.47 1.98 3.05
C LYS A 606 26.90 2.58 4.38
N GLY A 607 28.20 2.64 4.63
CA GLY A 607 28.76 3.10 5.90
C GLY A 607 30.25 2.82 6.06
N ASN A 608 30.80 3.28 7.19
CA ASN A 608 32.24 3.28 7.45
C ASN A 608 32.72 2.19 8.42
N ASP A 609 31.82 1.36 8.98
CA ASP A 609 32.19 0.24 9.87
C ASP A 609 33.01 -0.81 9.12
N ASP A 610 34.27 -1.02 9.49
CA ASP A 610 35.15 -1.97 8.80
C ASP A 610 34.73 -3.44 8.94
N LYS A 611 33.92 -3.78 9.95
CA LYS A 611 33.42 -5.15 10.18
C LYS A 611 32.24 -5.50 9.29
N LEU A 612 31.48 -4.49 8.85
CA LEU A 612 30.32 -4.64 7.95
C LEU A 612 30.70 -4.43 6.47
N LYS A 613 31.97 -4.10 6.19
CA LYS A 613 32.50 -4.04 4.82
C LYS A 613 32.81 -5.44 4.31
N SER A 614 32.12 -5.84 3.26
CA SER A 614 32.59 -6.93 2.42
C SER A 614 33.83 -6.49 1.62
N LYS A 615 34.58 -7.47 1.09
CA LYS A 615 35.65 -7.18 0.10
C LYS A 615 35.08 -6.56 -1.20
N LEU A 616 33.78 -6.72 -1.45
CA LEU A 616 33.06 -6.23 -2.62
C LEU A 616 32.55 -4.79 -2.42
N LYS A 617 33.44 -3.82 -2.66
CA LYS A 617 33.16 -2.38 -2.63
C LYS A 617 32.62 -1.91 -3.99
N PHE A 618 31.61 -1.03 -4.02
CA PHE A 618 31.00 -0.52 -5.26
C PHE A 618 31.26 0.97 -5.53
N THR A 619 30.89 1.89 -4.63
CA THR A 619 31.22 3.32 -4.77
C THR A 619 31.26 4.00 -3.42
N GLY A 620 32.20 4.93 -3.22
CA GLY A 620 32.34 5.68 -1.96
C GLY A 620 32.42 4.75 -0.75
N ASN A 621 31.35 4.69 0.04
CA ASN A 621 31.22 3.84 1.23
C ASN A 621 30.14 2.74 1.07
N ARG A 622 29.84 2.30 -0.15
CA ARG A 622 28.83 1.28 -0.49
C ARG A 622 29.49 -0.08 -0.76
N TYR A 623 29.01 -1.13 -0.08
CA TYR A 623 29.58 -2.49 -0.05
C TYR A 623 28.46 -3.54 -0.23
N ALA A 624 28.72 -4.60 -0.99
CA ALA A 624 27.75 -5.67 -1.27
C ALA A 624 27.83 -6.76 -0.17
N ILE A 625 26.81 -6.85 0.68
CA ILE A 625 26.79 -7.69 1.90
C ILE A 625 25.84 -8.89 1.79
N GLY A 626 25.58 -9.36 0.57
CA GLY A 626 24.70 -10.50 0.29
C GLY A 626 23.63 -10.19 -0.76
N VAL A 627 22.57 -10.99 -0.77
CA VAL A 627 21.51 -10.96 -1.79
C VAL A 627 20.15 -10.59 -1.17
N ASN A 628 19.37 -9.77 -1.88
CA ASN A 628 18.04 -9.31 -1.50
C ASN A 628 16.95 -10.29 -1.99
N ASN A 629 16.83 -11.43 -1.30
CA ASN A 629 15.87 -12.48 -1.65
C ASN A 629 14.41 -12.00 -1.70
N ASN A 630 14.03 -10.98 -0.91
CA ASN A 630 12.67 -10.44 -0.95
C ASN A 630 12.39 -9.74 -2.29
N LEU A 631 13.34 -8.93 -2.78
CA LEU A 631 13.20 -8.25 -4.06
C LEU A 631 13.24 -9.23 -5.25
N ILE A 632 14.02 -10.31 -5.16
CA ILE A 632 13.99 -11.41 -6.14
C ILE A 632 12.60 -12.04 -6.19
N ASN A 633 12.03 -12.41 -5.04
CA ASN A 633 10.69 -13.00 -4.97
C ASN A 633 9.63 -12.07 -5.55
N GLU A 634 9.69 -10.76 -5.25
CA GLU A 634 8.78 -9.78 -5.82
C GLU A 634 9.00 -9.57 -7.33
N PHE A 635 10.22 -9.69 -7.84
CA PHE A 635 10.48 -9.64 -9.29
C PHE A 635 9.94 -10.87 -10.01
N GLU A 636 10.10 -12.05 -9.42
CA GLU A 636 9.54 -13.30 -9.93
C GLU A 636 8.00 -13.26 -9.93
N LEU A 637 7.39 -12.76 -8.84
CA LEU A 637 5.95 -12.54 -8.75
C LEU A 637 5.45 -11.51 -9.77
N PHE A 638 6.22 -10.45 -10.04
CA PHE A 638 5.91 -9.49 -11.10
C PHE A 638 5.95 -10.16 -12.47
N CYS A 639 7.07 -10.82 -12.83
CA CYS A 639 7.26 -11.50 -14.12
C CYS A 639 6.14 -12.51 -14.38
N LYS A 640 5.79 -13.33 -13.38
CA LYS A 640 4.66 -14.25 -13.47
C LYS A 640 3.31 -13.55 -13.71
N SER A 641 3.05 -12.47 -12.98
CA SER A 641 1.75 -11.80 -13.02
C SER A 641 1.55 -10.95 -14.28
N ILE A 642 2.63 -10.49 -14.89
CA ILE A 642 2.60 -9.74 -16.15
C ILE A 642 2.62 -10.67 -17.38
N SER A 643 3.25 -11.85 -17.31
CA SER A 643 3.19 -12.86 -18.38
C SER A 643 1.80 -13.47 -18.55
N ASP A 644 1.04 -13.61 -17.45
CA ASP A 644 -0.35 -14.09 -17.46
C ASP A 644 -1.38 -12.99 -17.86
N ASN A 645 -0.95 -11.80 -18.33
CA ASN A 645 -1.83 -10.63 -18.52
C ASN A 645 -1.91 -10.14 -19.99
N GLU A 646 -3.04 -10.42 -20.64
CA GLU A 646 -3.34 -10.04 -22.04
C GLU A 646 -3.40 -8.52 -22.31
N GLU A 647 -3.49 -7.67 -21.29
CA GLU A 647 -3.44 -6.21 -21.46
C GLU A 647 -2.04 -5.67 -21.79
N PHE A 648 -1.00 -6.48 -21.57
CA PHE A 648 0.40 -6.08 -21.63
C PHE A 648 1.24 -7.02 -22.49
N GLU A 649 2.08 -6.44 -23.34
CA GLU A 649 2.94 -7.19 -24.28
C GLU A 649 4.40 -6.90 -23.98
N ASN A 650 5.20 -7.93 -23.73
CA ASN A 650 6.64 -7.75 -23.53
C ASN A 650 7.31 -7.44 -24.87
N ALA A 651 8.09 -6.36 -24.92
CA ALA A 651 8.73 -5.88 -26.14
C ALA A 651 10.23 -5.57 -25.96
N LEU A 652 10.94 -5.67 -27.08
CA LEU A 652 12.31 -5.20 -27.27
C LEU A 652 12.28 -4.06 -28.30
N PHE A 653 13.15 -3.06 -28.17
CA PHE A 653 13.22 -1.94 -29.12
C PHE A 653 13.64 -2.42 -30.51
N GLU A 654 14.52 -3.42 -30.60
CA GLU A 654 14.98 -4.00 -31.86
C GLU A 654 13.89 -4.70 -32.69
N ASN A 655 12.77 -5.07 -32.07
CA ASN A 655 11.64 -5.72 -32.73
C ASN A 655 10.52 -4.75 -33.13
N LEU A 656 10.68 -3.44 -32.91
CA LEU A 656 9.64 -2.44 -33.20
C LEU A 656 9.56 -2.13 -34.70
N THR A 657 8.34 -2.19 -35.23
CA THR A 657 8.05 -1.82 -36.62
C THR A 657 7.81 -0.31 -36.78
N LEU A 658 8.04 0.22 -37.99
CA LEU A 658 7.78 1.64 -38.28
C LEU A 658 6.32 2.04 -38.00
N ALA A 659 5.36 1.20 -38.40
CA ALA A 659 3.93 1.45 -38.19
C ALA A 659 3.56 1.52 -36.70
N GLU A 660 4.22 0.77 -35.82
CA GLU A 660 3.99 0.85 -34.37
C GLU A 660 4.54 2.14 -33.78
N ILE A 661 5.73 2.57 -34.21
CA ILE A 661 6.34 3.86 -33.82
C ILE A 661 5.47 5.02 -34.28
N GLU A 662 5.06 5.05 -35.55
CA GLU A 662 4.17 6.07 -36.11
C GLU A 662 2.84 6.12 -35.35
N SER A 663 2.25 4.96 -35.06
CA SER A 663 1.03 4.86 -34.25
C SER A 663 1.23 5.43 -32.85
N SER A 664 2.32 5.12 -32.15
CA SER A 664 2.55 5.66 -30.79
C SER A 664 2.89 7.15 -30.79
N LEU A 665 3.68 7.64 -31.76
CA LEU A 665 3.90 9.08 -31.95
C LEU A 665 2.58 9.83 -32.18
N ALA A 666 1.63 9.26 -32.94
CA ALA A 666 0.32 9.84 -33.19
C ALA A 666 -0.65 9.73 -32.00
N ASN A 667 -0.85 8.52 -31.46
CA ASN A 667 -1.97 8.16 -30.61
C ASN A 667 -1.69 8.24 -29.11
N GLU A 668 -0.44 7.98 -28.70
CA GLU A 668 -0.07 7.95 -27.28
C GLU A 668 -0.31 9.31 -26.61
N LYS A 669 -0.65 9.31 -25.32
CA LYS A 669 -0.95 10.54 -24.58
C LYS A 669 -0.08 10.68 -23.36
N ASP A 670 0.61 11.81 -23.26
CA ASP A 670 1.32 12.14 -22.03
C ASP A 670 0.30 12.46 -20.93
N PHE A 671 0.30 11.57 -19.95
CA PHE A 671 -0.45 11.60 -18.72
C PHE A 671 -0.16 12.83 -17.84
N VAL A 672 1.07 13.38 -17.92
CA VAL A 672 1.46 14.60 -17.20
C VAL A 672 1.94 15.67 -18.17
N PRO A 673 1.17 16.76 -18.37
CA PRO A 673 1.61 17.87 -19.20
C PRO A 673 2.90 18.52 -18.67
N LYS A 674 3.87 18.65 -19.57
CA LYS A 674 5.22 19.21 -19.35
C LYS A 674 5.19 20.60 -18.69
N ASP A 675 4.20 21.43 -19.00
CA ASP A 675 4.01 22.79 -18.46
C ASP A 675 3.72 22.82 -16.94
N ILE A 676 3.20 21.70 -16.38
CA ILE A 676 2.98 21.55 -14.94
C ILE A 676 4.30 21.26 -14.22
N ILE A 677 5.25 20.61 -14.91
CA ILE A 677 6.63 20.38 -14.43
C ILE A 677 7.57 21.43 -15.03
N LYS A 678 7.45 22.66 -14.55
CA LYS A 678 8.54 23.65 -14.65
C LYS A 678 9.79 23.10 -13.97
N TYR A 679 10.77 22.67 -14.76
CA TYR A 679 12.14 22.36 -14.31
C TYR A 679 12.82 23.65 -13.80
N SER A 680 12.49 24.05 -12.58
CA SER A 680 13.15 25.18 -11.92
C SER A 680 14.40 24.70 -11.21
N ASN A 681 15.56 25.23 -11.60
CA ASN A 681 16.82 25.15 -10.84
C ASN A 681 16.77 25.91 -9.49
N GLU A 682 15.58 26.16 -8.91
CA GLU A 682 15.41 27.06 -7.77
C GLU A 682 14.50 26.55 -6.64
N LYS A 683 14.96 26.85 -5.42
CA LYS A 683 14.28 26.87 -4.11
C LYS A 683 13.78 25.52 -3.59
N SER A 684 14.55 25.03 -2.63
CA SER A 684 14.21 23.94 -1.70
C SER A 684 12.88 24.18 -0.97
N THR A 685 12.31 23.13 -0.37
CA THR A 685 11.03 23.22 0.37
C THR A 685 11.23 22.73 1.79
N CYS A 686 10.82 23.52 2.80
CA CYS A 686 10.78 23.02 4.16
C CYS A 686 9.57 22.08 4.34
N PRO A 687 9.72 20.84 4.81
CA PRO A 687 8.60 19.91 4.89
C PRO A 687 7.65 20.24 6.05
N ILE A 688 8.14 20.90 7.11
CA ILE A 688 7.41 21.24 8.34
C ILE A 688 6.47 22.42 8.12
N CYS A 689 7.00 23.57 7.67
CA CYS A 689 6.21 24.77 7.40
C CYS A 689 5.72 24.90 5.95
N GLU A 690 6.03 23.93 5.10
CA GLU A 690 5.58 23.80 3.69
C GLU A 690 5.93 24.98 2.77
N ASN A 691 6.75 25.92 3.24
CA ASN A 691 7.25 27.05 2.48
C ASN A 691 8.42 26.65 1.57
N ASN A 692 8.49 27.28 0.39
CA ASN A 692 9.71 27.29 -0.42
C ASN A 692 10.74 28.23 0.25
N VAL A 693 11.97 27.74 0.41
CA VAL A 693 13.05 28.42 1.14
C VAL A 693 14.40 28.10 0.50
N SER A 694 15.34 29.03 0.61
CA SER A 694 16.77 28.68 0.61
C SER A 694 17.14 28.39 2.07
N PHE A 695 17.69 27.21 2.36
CA PHE A 695 18.14 26.89 3.71
C PHE A 695 19.44 27.63 4.02
N GLN A 696 19.53 28.23 5.20
CA GLN A 696 20.70 29.01 5.62
C GLN A 696 21.71 28.13 6.35
N GLU A 697 22.95 28.61 6.43
CA GLU A 697 23.99 27.98 7.24
C GLU A 697 23.69 28.12 8.74
N TYR A 698 24.04 27.12 9.56
CA TYR A 698 23.91 27.19 11.01
C TYR A 698 24.92 26.28 11.72
N ARG A 699 25.82 26.90 12.51
CA ARG A 699 26.99 26.25 13.15
C ARG A 699 27.84 25.49 12.11
N ASN A 700 28.37 26.22 11.14
CA ASN A 700 29.24 25.76 10.04
C ASN A 700 28.65 24.66 9.11
N ARG A 701 27.35 24.38 9.21
CA ARG A 701 26.64 23.40 8.38
C ARG A 701 25.77 24.11 7.35
N LYS A 702 26.14 23.99 6.07
CA LYS A 702 25.42 24.57 4.93
C LYS A 702 24.03 23.94 4.79
N ASN A 703 23.05 24.73 4.32
CA ASN A 703 21.64 24.31 4.18
C ASN A 703 20.97 23.80 5.49
N ALA A 704 21.51 24.14 6.66
CA ALA A 704 21.07 23.59 7.92
C ALA A 704 19.72 24.12 8.41
N ILE A 705 19.51 25.44 8.43
CA ILE A 705 18.34 26.05 9.10
C ILE A 705 17.29 26.59 8.12
N CYS A 706 16.02 26.37 8.42
CA CYS A 706 14.92 26.99 7.69
C CYS A 706 14.75 28.45 8.13
N PRO A 707 14.82 29.45 7.23
CA PRO A 707 14.65 30.86 7.61
C PRO A 707 13.21 31.20 8.07
N LYS A 708 12.22 30.36 7.76
CA LYS A 708 10.80 30.60 8.12
C LYS A 708 10.38 29.99 9.45
N CYS A 709 10.71 28.71 9.71
CA CYS A 709 10.29 28.02 10.93
C CYS A 709 11.44 27.53 11.81
N ARG A 710 12.69 27.98 11.55
CA ARG A 710 13.93 27.65 12.27
C ARG A 710 14.25 26.14 12.42
N SER A 711 13.49 25.26 11.77
CA SER A 711 13.74 23.81 11.78
C SER A 711 15.12 23.47 11.21
N LEU A 712 15.85 22.58 11.88
CA LEU A 712 17.12 22.02 11.43
C LEU A 712 16.93 20.72 10.63
N GLU A 713 17.97 20.23 9.96
CA GLU A 713 17.96 19.04 9.07
C GLU A 713 17.34 17.83 9.76
N ARG A 714 17.89 17.43 10.92
CA ARG A 714 17.37 16.35 11.76
C ARG A 714 15.88 16.48 12.10
N MET A 715 15.37 17.70 12.29
CA MET A 715 13.95 17.94 12.58
C MET A 715 13.09 17.71 11.33
N ARG A 716 13.57 18.20 10.18
CA ARG A 716 12.93 18.02 8.86
C ARG A 716 12.90 16.54 8.47
N PHE A 717 13.98 15.79 8.72
CA PHE A 717 14.06 14.35 8.48
C PHE A 717 13.02 13.57 9.31
N LYS A 718 12.99 13.79 10.64
CA LYS A 718 11.99 13.18 11.53
C LYS A 718 10.55 13.45 11.10
N TYR A 719 10.25 14.70 10.79
CA TYR A 719 8.92 15.08 10.34
C TYR A 719 8.56 14.46 8.97
N LEU A 720 9.53 14.31 8.06
CA LEU A 720 9.32 13.59 6.79
C LEU A 720 9.04 12.11 7.03
N TYR A 721 9.74 11.45 7.96
CA TYR A 721 9.48 10.06 8.32
C TYR A 721 8.05 9.89 8.87
N LEU A 722 7.70 10.68 9.90
CA LEU A 722 6.35 10.71 10.49
C LEU A 722 5.26 10.94 9.44
N LYS A 723 5.47 11.88 8.50
CA LYS A 723 4.48 12.26 7.49
C LYS A 723 4.33 11.25 6.35
N ARG A 724 5.44 10.62 5.91
CA ARG A 724 5.45 9.74 4.72
C ARG A 724 5.26 8.26 5.05
N PHE A 725 5.88 7.75 6.11
CA PHE A 725 5.90 6.32 6.43
C PHE A 725 4.90 5.95 7.52
N LEU A 726 4.77 6.80 8.55
CA LEU A 726 3.76 6.62 9.60
C LEU A 726 2.46 7.40 9.33
N HIS A 727 2.34 8.08 8.18
CA HIS A 727 1.14 8.81 7.77
C HIS A 727 0.51 9.66 8.89
N ILE A 728 1.32 10.35 9.70
CA ILE A 728 0.87 10.94 10.98
C ILE A 728 -0.35 11.87 10.86
N ASN A 729 -0.53 12.50 9.69
CA ASN A 729 -1.68 13.35 9.36
C ASN A 729 -3.04 12.60 9.30
N THR A 730 -3.04 11.27 9.20
CA THR A 730 -4.25 10.42 9.19
C THR A 730 -4.47 9.67 10.50
N MET A 731 -3.49 9.70 11.41
CA MET A 731 -3.54 9.02 12.70
C MET A 731 -4.25 9.88 13.76
N LYS A 732 -5.57 9.72 13.86
CA LYS A 732 -6.36 10.31 14.97
C LYS A 732 -6.33 9.38 16.19
N ASN A 733 -6.36 9.98 17.38
CA ASN A 733 -6.49 9.29 18.68
C ASN A 733 -5.36 8.31 19.02
N LYS A 734 -4.16 8.50 18.45
CA LYS A 734 -2.98 7.70 18.79
C LYS A 734 -2.27 8.29 20.00
N ASN A 735 -1.85 7.43 20.93
CA ASN A 735 -1.08 7.86 22.10
C ASN A 735 0.38 8.07 21.68
N ILE A 736 0.80 9.33 21.65
CA ILE A 736 2.14 9.73 21.21
C ILE A 736 2.88 10.33 22.41
N LEU A 737 4.00 9.72 22.78
CA LEU A 737 4.99 10.31 23.68
C LEU A 737 6.08 10.98 22.84
N HIS A 738 6.36 12.26 23.05
CA HIS A 738 7.43 12.98 22.37
C HIS A 738 8.42 13.59 23.36
N ILE A 739 9.57 12.95 23.45
CA ILE A 739 10.68 13.25 24.35
C ILE A 739 11.70 14.15 23.63
N GLY A 740 11.98 15.33 24.19
CA GLY A 740 12.81 16.38 23.56
C GLY A 740 12.18 17.05 22.33
N PRO A 741 10.92 17.54 22.40
CA PRO A 741 10.18 17.99 21.23
C PRO A 741 10.68 19.34 20.68
N ALA A 742 11.20 19.34 19.44
CA ALA A 742 11.51 20.59 18.76
C ALA A 742 10.23 21.40 18.47
N MET A 743 10.14 22.67 18.92
CA MET A 743 8.93 23.51 18.86
C MET A 743 8.24 23.54 17.48
N CYS A 744 9.01 23.59 16.39
CA CYS A 744 8.47 23.56 15.02
C CYS A 744 7.77 22.24 14.65
N VAL A 745 8.20 21.10 15.21
CA VAL A 745 7.56 19.79 15.06
C VAL A 745 6.41 19.65 16.05
N TYR A 746 6.60 20.10 17.30
CA TYR A 746 5.58 20.15 18.35
C TYR A 746 4.29 20.84 17.89
N ASN A 747 4.40 22.08 17.39
CA ASN A 747 3.25 22.85 16.92
C ASN A 747 2.49 22.11 15.82
N LYS A 748 3.21 21.36 14.97
CA LYS A 748 2.60 20.60 13.89
C LYS A 748 1.92 19.33 14.39
N LEU A 749 2.54 18.56 15.29
CA LEU A 749 1.93 17.35 15.86
C LEU A 749 0.74 17.68 16.78
N ARG A 750 0.85 18.71 17.64
CA ARG A 750 -0.25 19.21 18.46
C ARG A 750 -1.45 19.66 17.62
N SER A 751 -1.21 20.28 16.46
CA SER A 751 -2.28 20.66 15.52
C SER A 751 -3.03 19.47 14.90
N LEU A 752 -2.43 18.27 14.89
CA LEU A 752 -2.97 17.06 14.27
C LEU A 752 -3.64 16.11 15.27
N ASN A 753 -3.18 16.06 16.52
CA ASN A 753 -3.61 15.08 17.53
C ASN A 753 -3.66 15.73 18.93
N GLN A 754 -4.69 16.54 19.18
CA GLN A 754 -4.73 17.48 20.32
C GLN A 754 -4.86 16.84 21.71
N ILE A 755 -5.42 15.64 21.83
CA ILE A 755 -5.80 15.03 23.12
C ILE A 755 -4.75 14.02 23.62
N ASN A 756 -4.17 13.23 22.72
CA ASN A 756 -3.33 12.07 23.04
C ASN A 756 -1.84 12.30 22.72
N TYR A 757 -1.39 13.55 22.68
CA TYR A 757 -0.01 13.94 22.39
C TYR A 757 0.67 14.48 23.65
N ILE A 758 1.44 13.62 24.30
CA ILE A 758 2.14 13.89 25.56
C ILE A 758 3.59 14.22 25.23
N THR A 759 4.08 15.32 25.79
CA THR A 759 5.49 15.72 25.69
C THR A 759 6.19 15.57 27.01
N SER A 760 7.47 15.17 26.97
CA SER A 760 8.37 15.29 28.11
C SER A 760 9.71 15.85 27.66
N ASP A 761 10.34 16.68 28.47
CA ASP A 761 11.73 17.05 28.30
C ASP A 761 12.37 17.24 29.68
N PRO A 762 13.23 16.31 30.14
CA PRO A 762 13.88 16.46 31.44
C PRO A 762 14.89 17.63 31.49
N PHE A 763 15.14 18.32 30.36
CA PHE A 763 16.13 19.38 30.24
C PHE A 763 15.56 20.73 29.72
N SER A 764 14.23 20.90 29.69
CA SER A 764 13.58 22.20 29.40
C SER A 764 12.23 22.37 30.10
N ASP A 765 11.62 23.56 29.99
CA ASP A 765 10.30 23.90 30.53
C ASP A 765 9.16 23.23 29.74
N SER A 766 9.17 21.90 29.69
CA SER A 766 8.11 21.12 29.03
C SER A 766 6.87 21.00 29.92
N ILE A 767 5.75 20.63 29.30
CA ILE A 767 4.45 20.54 30.00
C ILE A 767 4.46 19.43 31.08
N TYR A 768 5.33 18.42 30.94
CA TYR A 768 5.49 17.34 31.93
C TYR A 768 6.94 16.88 32.00
N ASN A 769 7.58 17.00 33.16
CA ASN A 769 8.97 16.58 33.36
C ASN A 769 9.03 15.24 34.11
N TYR A 770 8.75 14.15 33.42
CA TYR A 770 8.84 12.80 34.00
C TYR A 770 10.28 12.24 33.94
N PRO A 771 10.74 11.51 34.98
CA PRO A 771 11.94 10.68 34.90
C PRO A 771 11.78 9.66 33.77
N LEU A 772 12.73 9.58 32.85
CA LEU A 772 12.61 8.68 31.69
C LEU A 772 12.80 7.21 32.05
N GLU A 773 13.33 6.94 33.24
CA GLU A 773 13.47 5.64 33.87
C GLU A 773 12.16 5.11 34.47
N ASN A 774 11.17 5.99 34.71
CA ASN A 774 9.86 5.64 35.27
C ASN A 774 8.81 6.72 34.94
N ILE A 775 8.09 6.53 33.83
CA ILE A 775 7.03 7.44 33.37
C ILE A 775 5.67 6.84 33.77
N PRO A 776 4.80 7.59 34.47
CA PRO A 776 3.60 7.04 35.15
C PRO A 776 2.42 6.73 34.21
N PHE A 777 2.66 5.91 33.19
CA PHE A 777 1.65 5.32 32.30
C PHE A 777 1.73 3.79 32.33
N ALA A 778 0.63 3.13 31.97
CA ALA A 778 0.53 1.67 31.95
C ALA A 778 1.46 1.01 30.90
N ASP A 779 1.71 -0.29 31.04
CA ASP A 779 2.37 -1.08 29.99
C ASP A 779 1.57 -0.98 28.68
N GLY A 780 2.28 -0.72 27.58
CA GLY A 780 1.73 -0.61 26.24
C GLY A 780 0.90 0.66 25.98
N TYR A 781 0.95 1.67 26.86
CA TYR A 781 0.11 2.86 26.73
C TYR A 781 0.35 3.68 25.44
N PHE A 782 1.57 3.70 24.90
CA PHE A 782 1.92 4.52 23.74
C PHE A 782 1.96 3.74 22.42
N ASP A 783 1.33 4.30 21.39
CA ASP A 783 1.42 3.85 20.01
C ASP A 783 2.70 4.33 19.32
N ILE A 784 3.17 5.52 19.69
CA ILE A 784 4.39 6.11 19.12
C ILE A 784 5.19 6.73 20.25
N ILE A 785 6.46 6.37 20.36
CA ILE A 785 7.42 7.04 21.24
C ILE A 785 8.48 7.69 20.36
N ILE A 786 8.59 9.01 20.41
CA ILE A 786 9.56 9.80 19.66
C ILE A 786 10.58 10.33 20.67
N CYS A 787 11.86 9.95 20.58
CA CYS A 787 12.90 10.48 21.47
C CYS A 787 14.02 11.14 20.68
N VAL A 788 14.25 12.42 20.96
CA VAL A 788 15.09 13.31 20.15
C VAL A 788 16.25 13.85 20.98
N GLY A 789 17.38 13.16 20.92
CA GLY A 789 18.64 13.65 21.48
C GLY A 789 18.69 13.72 23.01
N ILE A 790 17.70 13.13 23.71
CA ILE A 790 17.66 13.12 25.18
C ILE A 790 18.42 11.91 25.74
N LEU A 791 18.38 10.76 25.06
CA LEU A 791 19.10 9.53 25.45
C LEU A 791 20.63 9.68 25.52
N ILE A 792 21.21 10.73 24.93
CA ILE A 792 22.66 11.04 25.06
C ILE A 792 23.00 11.82 26.33
N HIS A 793 22.00 12.28 27.10
CA HIS A 793 22.16 13.11 28.30
C HIS A 793 21.69 12.42 29.60
N VAL A 794 20.86 11.37 29.52
CA VAL A 794 20.46 10.58 30.70
C VAL A 794 21.63 9.78 31.29
N LEU A 795 21.65 9.52 32.60
CA LEU A 795 22.65 8.62 33.19
C LEU A 795 22.38 7.17 32.76
N ASP A 796 21.25 6.58 33.17
CA ASP A 796 20.92 5.18 32.90
C ASP A 796 19.98 5.03 31.69
N ASP A 797 20.57 4.96 30.48
CA ASP A 797 19.80 4.73 29.26
C ASP A 797 19.21 3.32 29.19
N ASP A 798 19.74 2.33 29.91
CA ASP A 798 19.16 0.98 29.94
C ASP A 798 17.81 0.99 30.67
N LYS A 799 17.71 1.69 31.81
CA LYS A 799 16.42 1.94 32.50
C LYS A 799 15.48 2.69 31.56
N CYS A 800 15.93 3.79 30.95
CA CYS A 800 15.12 4.55 29.99
C CYS A 800 14.60 3.70 28.81
N LEU A 801 15.41 2.80 28.26
CA LEU A 801 15.05 1.99 27.09
C LEU A 801 14.15 0.81 27.45
N ARG A 802 14.34 0.19 28.64
CA ARG A 802 13.38 -0.79 29.19
C ARG A 802 12.05 -0.12 29.51
N GLU A 803 12.07 1.09 30.03
CA GLU A 803 10.86 1.85 30.32
C GLU A 803 10.13 2.24 29.03
N MET A 804 10.83 2.74 28.01
CA MET A 804 10.24 2.92 26.67
C MET A 804 9.70 1.61 26.07
N HIS A 805 10.30 0.45 26.37
CA HIS A 805 9.83 -0.86 25.87
C HIS A 805 8.53 -1.27 26.54
N ARG A 806 8.48 -1.15 27.87
CA ARG A 806 7.27 -1.32 28.70
C ARG A 806 6.15 -0.40 28.22
N LEU A 807 6.46 0.86 27.94
CA LEU A 807 5.50 1.87 27.51
C LEU A 807 5.01 1.70 26.07
N LEU A 808 5.79 1.03 25.21
CA LEU A 808 5.45 0.83 23.80
C LEU A 808 4.45 -0.31 23.62
N SER A 809 3.32 -0.02 22.99
CA SER A 809 2.33 -1.02 22.59
C SER A 809 2.92 -2.07 21.64
N LYS A 810 2.28 -3.25 21.56
CA LYS A 810 2.76 -4.38 20.73
C LYS A 810 2.90 -4.08 19.23
N ASN A 811 2.15 -3.10 18.71
CA ASN A 811 2.28 -2.62 17.32
C ASN A 811 2.89 -1.20 17.25
N GLY A 812 3.41 -0.70 18.37
CA GLY A 812 3.90 0.66 18.50
C GLY A 812 5.22 0.88 17.77
N LYS A 813 5.51 2.15 17.46
CA LYS A 813 6.76 2.55 16.82
C LYS A 813 7.57 3.50 17.69
N LEU A 814 8.75 3.04 18.07
CA LEU A 814 9.81 3.84 18.66
C LEU A 814 10.57 4.57 17.54
N ILE A 815 10.84 5.85 17.71
CA ILE A 815 11.56 6.70 16.75
C ILE A 815 12.66 7.44 17.53
N LEU A 816 13.88 6.96 17.45
CA LEU A 816 15.02 7.56 18.12
C LEU A 816 15.86 8.39 17.15
N TRP A 817 16.34 9.53 17.64
CA TRP A 817 17.48 10.24 17.08
C TRP A 817 18.49 10.45 18.19
N VAL A 818 19.66 9.82 18.07
CA VAL A 818 20.69 9.80 19.13
C VAL A 818 22.04 10.37 18.67
N GLY A 819 22.06 11.04 17.52
CA GLY A 819 23.27 11.51 16.83
C GLY A 819 23.58 10.70 15.58
N ASP A 820 24.76 10.95 15.01
CA ASP A 820 25.14 10.50 13.65
C ASP A 820 25.81 9.11 13.63
N LEU A 821 25.83 8.37 14.76
CA LEU A 821 26.37 6.99 14.91
C LEU A 821 27.75 6.74 14.25
N TYR A 822 28.69 7.69 14.36
CA TYR A 822 30.00 7.59 13.70
C TYR A 822 30.82 6.37 14.16
N ASN A 823 30.83 6.12 15.47
CA ASN A 823 31.63 5.07 16.12
C ASN A 823 30.96 3.69 15.98
N ASP A 824 31.73 2.61 16.04
CA ASP A 824 31.16 1.25 16.09
C ASP A 824 30.61 0.92 17.48
N LYS A 825 31.30 1.37 18.53
CA LYS A 825 30.91 1.21 19.93
C LYS A 825 30.44 2.52 20.56
N THR A 826 29.51 2.42 21.49
CA THR A 826 29.04 3.52 22.33
C THR A 826 30.14 3.91 23.31
N VAL A 827 30.49 5.21 23.30
CA VAL A 827 31.50 5.78 24.19
C VAL A 827 30.79 6.47 25.33
N GLU A 828 30.82 5.86 26.51
CA GLU A 828 30.42 6.49 27.78
C GLU A 828 31.48 7.52 28.20
N ARG A 829 31.04 8.65 28.76
CA ARG A 829 31.93 9.65 29.40
C ARG A 829 32.04 9.45 30.92
N TYR A 830 31.16 8.63 31.50
CA TYR A 830 31.06 8.36 32.92
C TYR A 830 31.03 6.85 33.20
N ASN A 831 31.55 6.44 34.36
CA ASN A 831 31.53 5.05 34.79
C ASN A 831 30.12 4.65 35.25
N ARG A 832 29.55 3.59 34.66
CA ARG A 832 28.21 3.08 35.03
C ARG A 832 28.11 2.64 36.50
N ALA A 833 29.21 2.19 37.10
CA ALA A 833 29.24 1.78 38.51
C ALA A 833 29.09 2.95 39.51
N ASP A 834 29.20 4.19 39.04
CA ASP A 834 29.10 5.40 39.88
C ASP A 834 27.76 6.14 39.70
N PHE A 835 26.87 5.66 38.83
CA PHE A 835 25.59 6.32 38.53
C PHE A 835 24.70 6.52 39.76
N ASP A 836 24.62 5.55 40.67
CA ASP A 836 23.82 5.66 41.91
C ASP A 836 24.42 6.68 42.91
N LYS A 837 25.68 7.09 42.71
CA LYS A 837 26.34 8.17 43.47
C LYS A 837 26.29 9.51 42.75
N MET A 838 25.80 9.59 41.52
CA MET A 838 25.86 10.81 40.70
C MET A 838 24.66 11.73 40.93
N LYS A 839 24.91 13.04 41.12
CA LYS A 839 23.88 14.07 41.29
C LYS A 839 24.05 15.22 40.29
N ALA A 840 22.95 15.71 39.75
CA ALA A 840 22.96 16.89 38.88
C ALA A 840 23.23 18.16 39.71
N ILE A 841 24.24 18.97 39.34
CA ILE A 841 24.66 20.15 40.12
C ILE A 841 24.26 21.50 39.50
N SER A 842 24.09 21.56 38.19
CA SER A 842 23.63 22.75 37.47
C SER A 842 23.06 22.33 36.12
N PHE A 843 22.03 23.04 35.66
CA PHE A 843 21.43 22.88 34.33
C PHE A 843 21.86 24.00 33.38
N ASP A 844 22.82 24.85 33.75
CA ASP A 844 23.31 25.92 32.88
C ASP A 844 24.36 25.40 31.89
N TYR A 845 24.54 26.11 30.78
CA TYR A 845 25.70 25.87 29.92
C TYR A 845 26.92 26.51 30.58
N PRO A 846 27.98 25.75 30.91
CA PRO A 846 29.24 26.34 31.35
C PRO A 846 29.88 27.13 30.20
N ASP A 847 30.63 28.18 30.54
CA ASP A 847 31.30 29.07 29.57
C ASP A 847 32.32 28.34 28.68
N ASN A 848 32.77 27.16 29.11
CA ASN A 848 33.64 26.28 28.35
C ASN A 848 32.95 24.93 28.14
N LEU A 849 32.77 24.49 26.88
CA LEU A 849 31.99 23.29 26.51
C LEU A 849 32.79 21.97 26.51
N SER A 850 34.06 22.00 26.93
CA SER A 850 35.04 20.96 26.62
C SER A 850 35.52 20.13 27.81
N ASP A 851 35.17 20.50 29.05
CA ASP A 851 35.68 19.82 30.24
C ASP A 851 34.81 18.63 30.68
N GLY A 852 33.49 18.78 30.75
CA GLY A 852 32.56 17.66 31.03
C GLY A 852 32.76 16.97 32.39
N LYS A 853 33.54 17.59 33.28
CA LYS A 853 34.09 16.97 34.49
C LYS A 853 33.03 16.76 35.56
N THR A 854 33.25 15.72 36.33
CA THR A 854 32.57 15.48 37.61
C THR A 854 33.29 16.20 38.76
N ILE A 855 32.56 16.57 39.80
CA ILE A 855 33.12 17.06 41.07
C ILE A 855 32.72 16.14 42.22
N LEU A 856 33.54 16.02 43.26
CA LEU A 856 33.13 15.36 44.51
C LEU A 856 32.39 16.40 45.37
N LEU A 857 31.26 16.02 45.95
CA LEU A 857 30.44 16.85 46.83
C LEU A 857 30.69 16.48 48.30
N ASP A 858 30.38 17.40 49.22
CA ASP A 858 30.65 17.27 50.66
C ASP A 858 29.94 16.06 51.31
N ASP A 859 28.86 15.57 50.69
CA ASP A 859 28.12 14.37 51.10
C ASP A 859 28.66 13.06 50.51
N GLY A 860 29.81 13.11 49.83
CA GLY A 860 30.45 11.98 49.17
C GLY A 860 29.86 11.59 47.81
N SER A 861 28.85 12.34 47.31
CA SER A 861 28.27 12.10 45.98
C SER A 861 29.05 12.81 44.86
N ILE A 862 28.80 12.40 43.61
CA ILE A 862 29.56 12.84 42.44
C ILE A 862 28.70 13.80 41.61
N GLY A 863 28.99 15.09 41.68
CA GLY A 863 28.31 16.12 40.91
C GLY A 863 28.63 16.05 39.41
N TYR A 864 27.61 16.15 38.56
CA TYR A 864 27.76 16.28 37.10
C TYR A 864 26.77 17.30 36.50
N ASN A 865 27.09 17.88 35.33
CA ASN A 865 26.19 18.78 34.63
C ASN A 865 25.41 18.03 33.52
N PRO A 866 24.07 17.81 33.65
CA PRO A 866 23.25 17.12 32.65
C PRO A 866 23.14 17.80 31.27
N ARG A 867 23.55 19.07 31.10
CA ARG A 867 23.68 19.69 29.77
C ARG A 867 24.77 19.02 28.93
N TYR A 868 25.74 18.34 29.55
CA TYR A 868 26.71 17.52 28.85
C TYR A 868 26.12 16.17 28.44
N SER A 869 26.55 15.67 27.29
CA SER A 869 26.16 14.33 26.86
C SER A 869 26.91 13.30 27.69
N THR A 870 26.21 12.43 28.41
CA THR A 870 26.77 11.30 29.17
C THR A 870 27.46 10.28 28.25
N ARG A 871 27.04 10.19 26.98
CA ARG A 871 27.60 9.26 25.99
C ARG A 871 27.58 9.76 24.55
N THR A 872 28.24 9.02 23.67
CA THR A 872 28.10 9.11 22.21
C THR A 872 27.81 7.73 21.68
N TYR A 873 26.61 7.50 21.15
CA TYR A 873 26.20 6.18 20.68
C TYR A 873 26.98 5.74 19.45
N GLY A 874 27.36 4.47 19.45
CA GLY A 874 27.89 3.77 18.29
C GLY A 874 26.82 2.92 17.61
N LYS A 875 27.23 2.20 16.57
CA LYS A 875 26.37 1.27 15.80
C LYS A 875 25.85 0.11 16.67
N ASP A 876 26.65 -0.29 17.67
CA ASP A 876 26.28 -1.24 18.73
C ASP A 876 24.96 -0.92 19.44
N PHE A 877 24.52 0.35 19.42
CA PHE A 877 23.25 0.77 20.00
C PHE A 877 22.03 0.07 19.36
N VAL A 878 22.10 -0.33 18.08
CA VAL A 878 21.01 -1.10 17.46
C VAL A 878 20.94 -2.53 18.00
N ASP A 879 22.08 -3.17 18.22
CA ASP A 879 22.12 -4.53 18.78
C ASP A 879 21.78 -4.53 20.27
N LYS A 880 22.11 -3.44 21.00
CA LYS A 880 21.60 -3.16 22.34
C LYS A 880 20.06 -3.13 22.38
N LEU A 881 19.43 -2.44 21.43
CA LEU A 881 17.95 -2.43 21.31
C LEU A 881 17.41 -3.85 21.02
N LYS A 882 18.02 -4.60 20.10
CA LYS A 882 17.59 -5.99 19.82
C LYS A 882 17.68 -6.90 21.04
N ASN A 883 18.77 -6.81 21.80
CA ASN A 883 18.95 -7.55 23.05
C ASN A 883 17.94 -7.15 24.14
N MET A 884 17.40 -5.93 24.07
CA MET A 884 16.29 -5.45 24.93
C MET A 884 14.90 -5.81 24.39
N GLY A 885 14.79 -6.66 23.35
CA GLY A 885 13.51 -7.12 22.80
C GLY A 885 12.85 -6.14 21.82
N TYR A 886 13.63 -5.28 21.15
CA TYR A 886 13.16 -4.45 20.05
C TYR A 886 13.51 -5.04 18.68
N ASP A 887 12.55 -5.03 17.76
CA ASP A 887 12.82 -5.13 16.32
C ASP A 887 13.28 -3.75 15.83
N ALA A 888 14.59 -3.57 15.66
CA ALA A 888 15.23 -2.27 15.46
C ALA A 888 16.01 -2.16 14.14
N ASP A 889 15.77 -1.08 13.38
CA ASP A 889 16.37 -0.80 12.08
C ASP A 889 16.84 0.68 11.94
N ILE A 890 17.78 0.96 11.04
CA ILE A 890 18.29 2.31 10.75
C ILE A 890 17.78 2.80 9.40
N ILE A 891 17.14 3.97 9.40
CA ILE A 891 16.76 4.71 8.20
C ILE A 891 17.73 5.89 8.03
N LYS A 892 18.29 6.08 6.83
CA LYS A 892 19.15 7.24 6.52
C LYS A 892 18.36 8.30 5.78
N SER A 893 18.76 9.56 5.93
CA SER A 893 18.01 10.66 5.31
C SER A 893 18.04 10.61 3.78
N GLN A 894 19.12 10.07 3.18
CA GLN A 894 19.24 9.79 1.75
C GLN A 894 18.15 8.88 1.18
N ASP A 895 17.62 7.96 1.99
CA ASP A 895 16.60 6.99 1.58
C ASP A 895 15.22 7.68 1.44
N ILE A 896 15.11 8.93 1.94
CA ILE A 896 13.94 9.79 1.76
C ILE A 896 13.98 10.43 0.37
N ALA A 897 13.06 10.01 -0.50
CA ALA A 897 12.92 10.57 -1.86
C ALA A 897 12.98 12.11 -1.88
N GLY A 898 13.99 12.65 -2.56
CA GLY A 898 14.25 14.09 -2.67
C GLY A 898 14.95 14.74 -1.46
N TYR A 899 15.67 14.00 -0.61
CA TYR A 899 16.31 14.51 0.62
C TYR A 899 17.06 15.85 0.46
N LYS A 900 17.80 16.04 -0.65
CA LYS A 900 18.50 17.30 -0.98
C LYS A 900 17.54 18.51 -1.06
N LYS A 901 16.33 18.34 -1.62
CA LYS A 901 15.27 19.38 -1.68
C LYS A 901 14.74 19.77 -0.29
N TYR A 902 14.92 18.91 0.70
CA TYR A 902 14.56 19.17 2.10
C TYR A 902 15.76 19.62 2.94
N GLY A 903 16.94 19.80 2.32
CA GLY A 903 18.17 20.16 3.01
C GLY A 903 18.52 19.17 4.11
N LEU A 904 18.37 17.86 3.86
CA LEU A 904 18.83 16.84 4.81
C LEU A 904 20.30 16.51 4.54
N ARG A 905 21.06 16.17 5.60
CA ARG A 905 22.43 15.67 5.46
C ARG A 905 22.39 14.19 5.12
N GLU A 906 23.21 13.75 4.17
CA GLU A 906 23.24 12.37 3.68
C GLU A 906 23.39 11.33 4.80
N ASP A 907 24.20 11.66 5.82
CA ASP A 907 24.55 10.79 6.95
C ASP A 907 23.62 10.94 8.17
N ASP A 908 22.61 11.82 8.15
CA ASP A 908 21.62 11.89 9.24
C ASP A 908 20.86 10.55 9.32
N VAL A 909 20.84 9.92 10.50
CA VAL A 909 20.16 8.64 10.77
C VAL A 909 18.96 8.77 11.70
N LEU A 910 17.99 7.87 11.56
CA LEU A 910 16.94 7.60 12.53
C LEU A 910 16.88 6.10 12.82
N ILE A 911 16.68 5.76 14.09
CA ILE A 911 16.50 4.37 14.50
C ILE A 911 15.01 4.16 14.76
N ILE A 912 14.44 3.17 14.10
CA ILE A 912 13.04 2.79 14.25
C ILE A 912 12.99 1.47 15.00
N GLY A 913 12.22 1.42 16.09
CA GLY A 913 12.00 0.21 16.88
C GLY A 913 10.53 -0.22 16.88
N SER A 914 10.30 -1.52 16.96
CA SER A 914 9.02 -2.15 17.35
C SER A 914 9.27 -3.04 18.58
N ARG A 915 8.25 -3.29 19.41
CA ARG A 915 8.30 -4.35 20.43
C ARG A 915 8.12 -5.72 19.75
N ILE A 916 8.93 -6.72 20.13
CA ILE A 916 8.82 -8.12 19.68
C ILE A 916 7.73 -8.85 20.50
#